data_AF-A0A0N0U8S9-F1
#
_entry.id   AF-A0A0N0U8S9-F1
#
_cell.length_a   1.000
_cell.length_b   1.000
_cell.length_c   1.000
_cell.angle_alpha   90.00
_cell.angle_beta   90.00
_cell.angle_gamma   90.00
#
_symmetry.space_group_name_H-M   'P 1'
#
loop_
_entity.id
_entity.type
_entity.pdbx_description
1 polymer ?
#
loop_
_entity_poly.entity_id
_entity_poly.type
_entity_poly.pdbx_seq_one_letter_code
_entity_poly.pdbx_strand_id
1 'polypeptide(L)'
;MSEHLEAILQELTPETWRDKRNPLFAAIVEEGLDHVEADRVLREAAKRVGATLQAVRQAWQDFLGPAPKEDNAAAVAVRLALERGEFWHAQDREPWASVPEGEGIVAHYPLRSPAFRAWLAGLYYRATEKPLYAQALQDARAVLEAKALYEGPQHAVHPRVAEHEGRVYLDLGREDWKAVEVGPEGWRVVESRACPVRFRRSRYTRPLPLPEPTGPEALEELAALLPLRERRDWALVLGWLVGALNPRGPYPILVLTGEKGSGKTTAALVLKSLLDPQEGGLRAEPKDEEALMVGARGAWILAFDNLSAVSLRLSDALCRLSTGGGLGKRELYTDGEEFVMEAKRPVVLTGIAFGALRDDLADRAALVALSRLSDEERRPERELWELFARLHPRALGALLTAASTALRRWEEARAGLSSLPRLADWAVWAEAAAPALGLEAGEVVAAFYEVQAAMEQDTLEADPVAQAILLLTRDWPEGHRREYPTAELLANLEQVMGLEEAKRKPEGWPRTPQGLGKHLPRLQAALRGAGIVIRGERDRRTKRHRWLLERVGGTIAANAANAAKPLQDGTPDCGYCPPSPPPIAAIAAQTPQEETPSGTASAAIAANAAIDSPLPSKTEETPLEAQDPYPPPPHSRVLDGVEEVNVKGVEL
;
A
#
# COMPACT_ATOMS: atom_id res chain seq x y z
N MET A 1 -42.73 54.87 17.10
CA MET A 1 -43.98 54.59 16.37
C MET A 1 -44.15 55.74 15.40
N SER A 2 -44.25 55.44 14.11
CA SER A 2 -44.49 56.48 13.11
C SER A 2 -45.88 57.08 13.25
N GLU A 3 -46.10 58.25 12.65
CA GLU A 3 -47.44 58.84 12.50
C GLU A 3 -48.39 57.93 11.72
N HIS A 4 -47.86 57.08 10.83
CA HIS A 4 -48.66 56.15 10.02
C HIS A 4 -49.22 54.99 10.86
N LEU A 5 -48.39 54.35 11.69
CA LEU A 5 -48.83 53.32 12.63
C LEU A 5 -49.79 53.89 13.69
N GLU A 6 -49.52 55.10 14.17
CA GLU A 6 -50.43 55.77 15.11
C GLU A 6 -51.79 56.06 14.50
N ALA A 7 -51.86 56.50 13.24
CA ALA A 7 -53.11 56.71 12.52
C ALA A 7 -53.92 55.40 12.37
N ILE A 8 -53.27 54.30 11.98
CA ILE A 8 -53.93 52.99 11.86
C ILE A 8 -54.42 52.49 13.23
N LEU A 9 -53.64 52.68 14.29
CA LEU A 9 -54.04 52.32 15.65
C LEU A 9 -55.21 53.19 16.14
N GLN A 10 -55.28 54.47 15.79
CA GLN A 10 -56.39 55.38 16.16
C GLN A 10 -57.72 54.98 15.55
N GLU A 11 -57.70 54.36 14.37
CA GLU A 11 -58.89 53.83 13.71
C GLU A 11 -59.26 52.41 14.14
N LEU A 12 -58.47 51.80 15.03
CA LEU A 12 -58.62 50.42 15.47
C LEU A 12 -59.68 50.31 16.59
N THR A 13 -60.82 49.70 16.29
CA THR A 13 -61.90 49.37 17.23
C THR A 13 -62.29 47.90 17.07
N PRO A 14 -63.08 47.32 17.98
CA PRO A 14 -63.58 45.94 17.81
C PRO A 14 -64.30 45.72 16.48
N GLU A 15 -65.01 46.74 15.96
CA GLU A 15 -65.76 46.69 14.70
C GLU A 15 -64.85 46.80 13.47
N THR A 16 -63.79 47.60 13.54
CA THR A 16 -62.87 47.83 12.41
C THR A 16 -61.71 46.84 12.36
N TRP A 17 -61.50 46.03 13.41
CA TRP A 17 -60.40 45.07 13.52
C TRP A 17 -60.26 44.14 12.31
N ARG A 18 -61.39 43.63 11.78
CA ARG A 18 -61.38 42.70 10.64
C ARG A 18 -60.75 43.30 9.39
N ASP A 19 -60.99 44.59 9.16
CA ASP A 19 -60.57 45.30 7.95
C ASP A 19 -59.21 46.00 8.15
N LYS A 20 -58.89 46.42 9.38
CA LYS A 20 -57.68 47.20 9.71
C LYS A 20 -56.50 46.38 10.23
N ARG A 21 -56.70 45.11 10.63
CA ARG A 21 -55.59 44.25 11.10
C ARG A 21 -54.52 44.01 10.04
N ASN A 22 -54.90 43.76 8.78
CA ASN A 22 -53.93 43.49 7.71
C ASN A 22 -53.12 44.75 7.34
N PRO A 23 -53.73 45.95 7.20
CA PRO A 23 -52.99 47.20 7.06
C PRO A 23 -52.05 47.49 8.24
N LEU A 24 -52.48 47.25 9.48
CA LEU A 24 -51.63 47.41 10.67
C LEU A 24 -50.42 46.50 10.61
N PHE A 25 -50.63 45.23 10.27
CA PHE A 25 -49.59 44.23 10.12
C PHE A 25 -48.63 44.56 8.98
N ALA A 26 -49.14 44.99 7.83
CA ALA A 26 -48.33 45.46 6.71
C ALA A 26 -47.45 46.66 7.12
N ALA A 27 -48.00 47.64 7.84
CA ALA A 27 -47.25 48.79 8.33
C ALA A 27 -46.14 48.41 9.33
N ILE A 28 -46.36 47.41 10.20
CA ILE A 28 -45.30 46.89 11.09
C ILE A 28 -44.14 46.31 10.28
N VAL A 29 -44.43 45.58 9.19
CA VAL A 29 -43.40 45.00 8.30
C VAL A 29 -42.69 46.09 7.49
N GLU A 30 -43.45 47.03 6.89
CA GLU A 30 -42.92 48.11 6.05
C GLU A 30 -42.01 49.06 6.83
N GLU A 31 -42.30 49.30 8.12
CA GLU A 31 -41.46 50.11 8.99
C GLU A 31 -40.24 49.38 9.56
N GLY A 32 -40.13 48.07 9.35
CA GLY A 32 -38.98 47.28 9.80
C GLY A 32 -38.81 47.24 11.32
N LEU A 33 -39.91 47.30 12.09
CA LEU A 33 -39.88 47.29 13.55
C LEU A 33 -39.23 46.02 14.11
N ASP A 34 -38.42 46.16 15.16
CA ASP A 34 -37.85 45.00 15.84
C ASP A 34 -38.89 44.22 16.67
N HIS A 35 -38.51 43.07 17.23
CA HIS A 35 -39.44 42.21 17.97
C HIS A 35 -40.06 42.87 19.22
N VAL A 36 -39.36 43.81 19.86
CA VAL A 36 -39.85 44.53 21.05
C VAL A 36 -40.81 45.62 20.62
N GLU A 37 -40.47 46.35 19.56
CA GLU A 37 -41.26 47.43 18.99
C GLU A 37 -42.57 46.91 18.39
N ALA A 38 -42.50 45.81 17.61
CA ALA A 38 -43.66 45.14 17.08
C ALA A 38 -44.58 44.63 18.20
N ASP A 39 -44.04 44.00 19.26
CA ASP A 39 -44.86 43.53 20.39
C ASP A 39 -45.53 44.70 21.14
N ARG A 40 -44.88 45.87 21.20
CA ARG A 40 -45.48 47.09 21.77
C ARG A 40 -46.70 47.54 20.96
N VAL A 41 -46.62 47.52 19.63
CA VAL A 41 -47.73 47.85 18.73
C VAL A 41 -48.86 46.82 18.85
N LEU A 42 -48.54 45.52 18.93
CA LEU A 42 -49.52 44.45 19.10
C LEU A 42 -50.24 44.53 20.46
N ARG A 43 -49.56 44.95 21.53
CA ARG A 43 -50.18 45.21 22.85
C ARG A 43 -51.16 46.37 22.79
N GLU A 44 -50.80 47.46 22.13
CA GLU A 44 -51.68 48.62 21.97
C GLU A 44 -52.90 48.26 21.10
N ALA A 45 -52.70 47.49 20.02
CA ALA A 45 -53.78 46.96 19.20
C ALA A 45 -54.75 46.08 20.01
N ALA A 46 -54.22 45.13 20.81
CA ALA A 46 -55.01 44.26 21.68
C ALA A 46 -55.87 45.05 22.68
N LYS A 47 -55.30 46.11 23.27
CA LYS A 47 -56.01 47.00 24.20
C LYS A 47 -57.18 47.72 23.53
N ARG A 48 -57.02 48.18 22.28
CA ARG A 48 -58.05 48.95 21.56
C ARG A 48 -59.20 48.11 21.03
N VAL A 49 -58.92 46.88 20.59
CA VAL A 49 -59.96 45.97 20.08
C VAL A 49 -60.58 45.08 21.15
N GLY A 50 -60.16 45.20 22.41
CA GLY A 50 -60.67 44.41 23.53
C GLY A 50 -60.36 42.91 23.42
N ALA A 51 -59.34 42.53 22.66
CA ALA A 51 -58.91 41.14 22.48
C ALA A 51 -57.74 40.79 23.40
N THR A 52 -57.50 39.48 23.61
CA THR A 52 -56.30 39.04 24.30
C THR A 52 -55.07 39.30 23.43
N LEU A 53 -53.94 39.67 24.06
CA LEU A 53 -52.66 39.83 23.36
C LEU A 53 -52.29 38.56 22.58
N GLN A 54 -52.62 37.38 23.11
CA GLN A 54 -52.37 36.11 22.44
C GLN A 54 -53.18 35.97 21.13
N ALA A 55 -54.43 36.40 21.09
CA ALA A 55 -55.24 36.36 19.87
C ALA A 55 -54.70 37.31 18.80
N VAL A 56 -54.23 38.50 19.19
CA VAL A 56 -53.60 39.46 18.28
C VAL A 56 -52.25 38.96 17.77
N ARG A 57 -51.43 38.35 18.63
CA ARG A 57 -50.18 37.68 18.23
C ARG A 57 -50.41 36.51 17.28
N GLN A 58 -51.48 35.73 17.47
CA GLN A 58 -51.84 34.66 16.56
C GLN A 58 -52.25 35.21 15.20
N ALA A 59 -53.09 36.25 15.15
CA ALA A 59 -53.47 36.89 13.89
C ALA A 59 -52.25 37.50 13.16
N TRP A 60 -51.28 38.01 13.90
CA TRP A 60 -50.00 38.48 13.37
C TRP A 60 -49.14 37.34 12.80
N GLN A 61 -49.03 36.22 13.52
CA GLN A 61 -48.38 35.00 13.03
C GLN A 61 -49.06 34.46 11.76
N ASP A 62 -50.40 34.40 11.74
CA ASP A 62 -51.17 33.96 10.58
C ASP A 62 -50.95 34.90 9.36
N PHE A 63 -50.72 36.20 9.60
CA PHE A 63 -50.39 37.18 8.56
C PHE A 63 -48.97 37.04 8.02
N LEU A 64 -47.98 36.80 8.89
CA LEU A 64 -46.59 36.56 8.48
C LEU A 64 -46.42 35.22 7.73
N GLY A 65 -47.34 34.28 7.93
CA GLY A 65 -47.22 32.91 7.44
C GLY A 65 -46.23 32.08 8.26
N PRO A 66 -45.95 30.82 7.87
CA PRO A 66 -44.97 30.01 8.56
C PRO A 66 -43.60 30.71 8.48
N ALA A 67 -42.95 30.89 9.64
CA ALA A 67 -41.60 31.41 9.68
C ALA A 67 -40.72 30.62 8.71
N PRO A 68 -39.86 31.27 7.90
CA PRO A 68 -38.89 30.54 7.09
C PRO A 68 -38.11 29.64 8.04
N LYS A 69 -38.14 28.32 7.80
CA LYS A 69 -37.33 27.39 8.58
C LYS A 69 -35.89 27.85 8.44
N GLU A 70 -35.30 28.33 9.54
CA GLU A 70 -33.85 28.42 9.60
C GLU A 70 -33.32 27.04 9.26
N ASP A 71 -32.48 26.98 8.22
CA ASP A 71 -31.80 25.74 7.87
C ASP A 71 -31.10 25.24 9.13
N ASN A 72 -31.43 24.01 9.52
CA ASN A 72 -30.76 23.40 10.65
C ASN A 72 -29.24 23.32 10.34
N ALA A 73 -28.42 23.24 11.39
CA ALA A 73 -26.96 23.26 11.24
C ALA A 73 -26.44 22.23 10.21
N ALA A 74 -27.12 21.08 10.08
CA ALA A 74 -26.81 20.07 9.08
C ALA A 74 -27.06 20.56 7.64
N ALA A 75 -28.22 21.16 7.36
CA ALA A 75 -28.56 21.71 6.04
C ALA A 75 -27.60 22.83 5.63
N VAL A 76 -27.22 23.71 6.57
CA VAL A 76 -26.20 24.74 6.33
C VAL A 76 -24.84 24.09 6.00
N ALA A 77 -24.41 23.09 6.78
CA ALA A 77 -23.16 22.38 6.53
C ALA A 77 -23.14 21.67 5.16
N VAL A 78 -24.25 21.02 4.78
CA VAL A 78 -24.40 20.40 3.45
C VAL A 78 -24.27 21.45 2.36
N ARG A 79 -25.01 22.56 2.44
CA ARG A 79 -24.94 23.63 1.43
C ARG A 79 -23.52 24.13 1.25
N LEU A 80 -22.85 24.51 2.36
CA LEU A 80 -21.46 24.99 2.32
C LEU A 80 -20.52 23.96 1.68
N ALA A 81 -20.71 22.68 2.02
CA ALA A 81 -19.89 21.61 1.49
C ALA A 81 -20.09 21.43 -0.03
N LEU A 82 -21.34 21.48 -0.51
CA LEU A 82 -21.68 21.39 -1.94
C LEU A 82 -21.21 22.59 -2.77
N GLU A 83 -21.15 23.78 -2.17
CA GLU A 83 -20.63 24.98 -2.83
C GLU A 83 -19.11 24.92 -3.07
N ARG A 84 -18.37 24.17 -2.24
CA ARG A 84 -16.90 24.15 -2.27
C ARG A 84 -16.28 22.84 -2.71
N GLY A 85 -16.98 21.73 -2.53
CA GLY A 85 -16.45 20.38 -2.77
C GLY A 85 -17.19 19.66 -3.89
N GLU A 86 -16.47 18.76 -4.55
CA GLU A 86 -17.03 17.79 -5.48
C GLU A 86 -17.23 16.46 -4.76
N PHE A 87 -18.38 15.83 -4.92
CA PHE A 87 -18.75 14.58 -4.26
C PHE A 87 -18.92 13.48 -5.30
N TRP A 88 -18.24 12.36 -5.08
CA TRP A 88 -18.10 11.28 -6.05
C TRP A 88 -17.91 9.95 -5.32
N HIS A 89 -17.93 8.83 -6.04
CA HIS A 89 -17.70 7.52 -5.42
C HIS A 89 -16.64 6.71 -6.15
N ALA A 90 -15.95 5.84 -5.41
CA ALA A 90 -15.02 4.89 -5.98
C ALA A 90 -15.77 3.73 -6.66
N GLN A 91 -15.06 2.92 -7.44
CA GLN A 91 -15.61 1.75 -8.13
C GLN A 91 -16.28 0.74 -7.17
N ASP A 92 -15.80 0.71 -5.94
CA ASP A 92 -16.31 -0.12 -4.85
C ASP A 92 -17.46 0.52 -4.05
N ARG A 93 -18.03 1.61 -4.56
CA ARG A 93 -19.05 2.42 -3.89
C ARG A 93 -18.60 2.99 -2.53
N GLU A 94 -17.30 3.14 -2.26
CA GLU A 94 -16.85 4.00 -1.18
C GLU A 94 -17.17 5.47 -1.56
N PRO A 95 -17.83 6.27 -0.70
CA PRO A 95 -18.12 7.68 -0.99
C PRO A 95 -16.91 8.58 -0.68
N TRP A 96 -16.61 9.49 -1.61
CA TRP A 96 -15.46 10.40 -1.59
C TRP A 96 -15.84 11.85 -1.89
N ALA A 97 -14.97 12.77 -1.45
CA ALA A 97 -15.06 14.18 -1.77
C ALA A 97 -13.69 14.73 -2.19
N SER A 98 -13.68 15.58 -3.22
CA SER A 98 -12.57 16.46 -3.57
C SER A 98 -12.84 17.82 -2.95
N VAL A 99 -11.98 18.28 -2.04
CA VAL A 99 -12.21 19.48 -1.24
C VAL A 99 -11.04 20.45 -1.31
N PRO A 100 -11.28 21.77 -1.32
CA PRO A 100 -10.21 22.76 -1.24
C PRO A 100 -9.67 22.87 0.18
N GLU A 101 -8.35 22.80 0.34
CA GLU A 101 -7.65 23.01 1.62
C GLU A 101 -6.78 24.28 1.67
N GLY A 102 -6.64 24.96 0.54
CA GLY A 102 -5.87 26.19 0.41
C GLY A 102 -5.97 26.72 -1.01
N GLU A 103 -5.23 27.77 -1.32
CA GLU A 103 -5.19 28.31 -2.68
C GLU A 103 -4.55 27.29 -3.62
N GLY A 104 -5.33 26.79 -4.59
CA GLY A 104 -4.87 25.85 -5.62
C GLY A 104 -4.71 24.38 -5.18
N ILE A 105 -4.96 24.06 -3.90
CA ILE A 105 -4.84 22.69 -3.35
C ILE A 105 -6.22 22.04 -3.28
N VAL A 106 -6.35 20.88 -3.92
CA VAL A 106 -7.51 19.99 -3.88
C VAL A 106 -7.10 18.68 -3.23
N ALA A 107 -7.70 18.39 -2.08
CA ALA A 107 -7.50 17.15 -1.34
C ALA A 107 -8.64 16.17 -1.60
N HIS A 108 -8.35 14.87 -1.69
CA HIS A 108 -9.35 13.82 -1.87
C HIS A 108 -9.51 13.01 -0.58
N TYR A 109 -10.72 12.99 -0.04
CA TYR A 109 -11.02 12.29 1.21
C TYR A 109 -12.20 11.34 1.10
N PRO A 110 -12.12 10.12 1.66
CA PRO A 110 -13.32 9.35 1.93
C PRO A 110 -14.23 10.15 2.87
N LEU A 111 -15.54 10.18 2.62
CA LEU A 111 -16.48 10.90 3.50
C LEU A 111 -16.46 10.36 4.92
N ARG A 112 -16.07 9.09 5.08
CA ARG A 112 -15.94 8.43 6.38
C ARG A 112 -14.65 8.76 7.14
N SER A 113 -13.73 9.48 6.52
CA SER A 113 -12.41 9.76 7.09
C SER A 113 -12.46 10.86 8.18
N PRO A 114 -11.53 10.81 9.15
CA PRO A 114 -11.34 11.91 10.10
C PRO A 114 -10.99 13.24 9.43
N ALA A 115 -10.28 13.21 8.31
CA ALA A 115 -9.89 14.41 7.55
C ALA A 115 -11.12 15.12 6.97
N PHE A 116 -12.02 14.39 6.31
CA PHE A 116 -13.28 14.95 5.81
C PHE A 116 -14.16 15.51 6.94
N ARG A 117 -14.24 14.78 8.07
CA ARG A 117 -14.95 15.25 9.27
C ARG A 117 -14.39 16.59 9.76
N ALA A 118 -13.07 16.71 9.85
CA ALA A 118 -12.41 17.94 10.29
C ALA A 118 -12.62 19.09 9.29
N TRP A 119 -12.53 18.81 7.99
CA TRP A 119 -12.80 19.79 6.93
C TRP A 119 -14.24 20.33 6.99
N LEU A 120 -15.24 19.45 7.10
CA LEU A 120 -16.65 19.84 7.16
C LEU A 120 -16.96 20.67 8.42
N ALA A 121 -16.44 20.26 9.57
CA ALA A 121 -16.59 21.00 10.81
C ALA A 121 -15.91 22.38 10.75
N GLY A 122 -14.69 22.44 10.20
CA GLY A 122 -13.95 23.69 10.00
C GLY A 122 -14.60 24.63 8.98
N LEU A 123 -15.22 24.08 7.93
CA LEU A 123 -16.00 24.84 6.95
C LEU A 123 -17.21 25.50 7.60
N TYR A 124 -17.98 24.74 8.38
CA TYR A 124 -19.13 25.27 9.11
C TYR A 124 -18.73 26.31 10.17
N TYR A 125 -17.68 26.03 10.94
CA TYR A 125 -17.19 26.94 11.97
C TYR A 125 -16.74 28.28 11.39
N ARG A 126 -15.98 28.28 10.28
CA ARG A 126 -15.56 29.53 9.62
C ARG A 126 -16.73 30.36 9.08
N ALA A 127 -17.84 29.72 8.73
CA ALA A 127 -19.02 30.41 8.19
C ALA A 127 -19.96 30.91 9.28
N THR A 128 -20.01 30.26 10.44
CA THR A 128 -21.04 30.50 11.48
C THR A 128 -20.49 30.90 12.85
N GLU A 129 -19.18 30.77 13.06
CA GLU A 129 -18.47 30.91 14.34
C GLU A 129 -18.97 29.96 15.45
N LYS A 130 -19.79 28.96 15.08
CA LYS A 130 -20.36 27.96 15.99
C LYS A 130 -19.83 26.57 15.67
N PRO A 131 -19.65 25.69 16.67
CA PRO A 131 -19.26 24.31 16.42
C PRO A 131 -20.38 23.54 15.72
N LEU A 132 -20.00 22.66 14.78
CA LEU A 132 -20.92 21.68 14.20
C LEU A 132 -21.00 20.46 15.14
N TYR A 133 -22.07 20.40 15.95
CA TYR A 133 -22.26 19.32 16.92
C TYR A 133 -22.46 17.94 16.26
N ALA A 134 -22.21 16.88 17.03
CA ALA A 134 -22.09 15.51 16.52
C ALA A 134 -23.29 15.04 15.68
N GLN A 135 -24.53 15.29 16.14
CA GLN A 135 -25.74 14.89 15.41
C GLN A 135 -25.85 15.61 14.05
N ALA A 136 -25.69 16.93 14.04
CA ALA A 136 -25.74 17.71 12.81
C ALA A 136 -24.64 17.32 11.82
N LEU A 137 -23.45 16.96 12.32
CA LEU A 137 -22.35 16.45 11.50
C LEU A 137 -22.68 15.09 10.86
N GLN A 138 -23.27 14.18 11.64
CA GLN A 138 -23.70 12.87 11.14
C GLN A 138 -24.79 13.02 10.08
N ASP A 139 -25.80 13.84 10.33
CA ASP A 139 -26.90 14.11 9.40
C ASP A 139 -26.38 14.73 8.10
N ALA A 140 -25.52 15.75 8.20
CA ALA A 140 -24.90 16.38 7.03
C ALA A 140 -24.08 15.38 6.21
N ARG A 141 -23.25 14.57 6.88
CA ARG A 141 -22.44 13.56 6.22
C ARG A 141 -23.29 12.48 5.55
N ALA A 142 -24.40 12.05 6.16
CA ALA A 142 -25.30 11.07 5.57
C ALA A 142 -25.90 11.58 4.25
N VAL A 143 -26.30 12.85 4.19
CA VAL A 143 -26.79 13.50 2.96
C VAL A 143 -25.69 13.56 1.89
N LEU A 144 -24.47 13.96 2.27
CA LEU A 144 -23.34 14.01 1.34
C LEU A 144 -22.91 12.63 0.85
N GLU A 145 -22.98 11.59 1.70
CA GLU A 145 -22.75 10.19 1.30
C GLU A 145 -23.80 9.75 0.28
N ALA A 146 -25.09 10.02 0.52
CA ALA A 146 -26.14 9.72 -0.44
C ALA A 146 -25.91 10.43 -1.78
N LYS A 147 -25.56 11.72 -1.75
CA LYS A 147 -25.25 12.47 -2.97
C LYS A 147 -24.07 11.86 -3.73
N ALA A 148 -22.97 11.59 -3.04
CA ALA A 148 -21.78 10.97 -3.63
C ALA A 148 -22.10 9.62 -4.30
N LEU A 149 -22.98 8.81 -3.69
CA LEU A 149 -23.29 7.44 -4.11
C LEU A 149 -24.36 7.30 -5.19
N TYR A 150 -25.29 8.25 -5.28
CA TYR A 150 -26.44 8.16 -6.18
C TYR A 150 -26.47 9.25 -7.26
N GLU A 151 -25.77 10.36 -7.05
CA GLU A 151 -25.71 11.48 -8.00
C GLU A 151 -24.27 11.82 -8.44
N GLY A 152 -23.27 11.46 -7.64
CA GLY A 152 -21.86 11.75 -7.91
C GLY A 152 -21.28 10.87 -9.02
N PRO A 153 -20.26 11.37 -9.74
CA PRO A 153 -19.56 10.57 -10.74
C PRO A 153 -18.77 9.43 -10.07
N GLN A 154 -18.50 8.37 -10.84
CA GLN A 154 -17.58 7.31 -10.42
C GLN A 154 -16.15 7.67 -10.83
N HIS A 155 -15.19 7.59 -9.90
CA HIS A 155 -13.76 7.75 -10.19
C HIS A 155 -12.92 6.58 -9.67
N ALA A 156 -11.84 6.27 -10.38
CA ALA A 156 -10.80 5.37 -9.89
C ALA A 156 -9.94 6.08 -8.84
N VAL A 157 -9.48 5.32 -7.84
CA VAL A 157 -8.67 5.84 -6.74
C VAL A 157 -7.37 5.07 -6.65
N HIS A 158 -6.26 5.81 -6.55
CA HIS A 158 -4.92 5.25 -6.63
C HIS A 158 -4.10 5.62 -5.39
N PRO A 159 -3.30 4.72 -4.80
CA PRO A 159 -2.54 5.05 -3.59
C PRO A 159 -1.30 5.92 -3.87
N ARG A 160 -0.66 5.76 -5.04
CA ARG A 160 0.61 6.45 -5.36
C ARG A 160 0.85 6.67 -6.84
N VAL A 161 0.66 5.62 -7.64
CA VAL A 161 0.87 5.63 -9.09
C VAL A 161 -0.45 5.36 -9.79
N ALA A 162 -0.71 6.08 -10.86
CA ALA A 162 -1.92 5.95 -11.67
C ALA A 162 -1.63 6.15 -13.15
N GLU A 163 -2.53 5.64 -13.99
CA GLU A 163 -2.56 5.96 -15.41
C GLU A 163 -3.75 6.89 -15.70
N HIS A 164 -3.55 7.87 -16.57
CA HIS A 164 -4.63 8.64 -17.14
C HIS A 164 -4.24 9.11 -18.56
N GLU A 165 -5.08 8.78 -19.55
CA GLU A 165 -4.87 9.13 -20.96
C GLU A 165 -3.48 8.75 -21.51
N GLY A 166 -3.00 7.55 -21.15
CA GLY A 166 -1.69 7.03 -21.59
C GLY A 166 -0.48 7.66 -20.90
N ARG A 167 -0.70 8.51 -19.88
CA ARG A 167 0.35 9.11 -19.06
C ARG A 167 0.38 8.48 -17.67
N VAL A 168 1.55 8.46 -17.06
CA VAL A 168 1.73 7.98 -15.68
C VAL A 168 1.73 9.17 -14.74
N TYR A 169 0.96 9.09 -13.65
CA TYR A 169 0.94 10.08 -12.59
C TYR A 169 1.50 9.48 -11.30
N LEU A 170 2.46 10.18 -10.68
CA LEU A 170 3.04 9.82 -9.39
C LEU A 170 2.66 10.88 -8.33
N ASP A 171 1.89 10.49 -7.32
CA ASP A 171 1.62 11.33 -6.16
C ASP A 171 2.91 11.55 -5.34
N LEU A 172 3.26 12.81 -5.08
CA LEU A 172 4.41 13.10 -4.23
C LEU A 172 4.09 12.95 -2.74
N GLY A 173 2.83 12.78 -2.33
CA GLY A 173 2.46 12.60 -0.91
C GLY A 173 2.72 13.83 -0.03
N ARG A 174 2.98 14.98 -0.65
CA ARG A 174 3.29 16.26 -0.01
C ARG A 174 2.02 17.01 0.35
N GLU A 175 2.10 17.89 1.35
CA GLU A 175 0.96 18.71 1.80
C GLU A 175 0.40 19.63 0.70
N ASP A 176 1.22 20.00 -0.29
CA ASP A 176 0.81 20.79 -1.46
C ASP A 176 0.03 19.99 -2.53
N TRP A 177 -0.16 18.68 -2.32
CA TRP A 177 -0.86 17.77 -3.24
C TRP A 177 -0.30 17.74 -4.67
N LYS A 178 0.96 18.14 -4.86
CA LYS A 178 1.61 18.04 -6.17
C LYS A 178 1.82 16.58 -6.57
N ALA A 179 1.74 16.35 -7.88
CA ALA A 179 2.05 15.07 -8.50
C ALA A 179 3.07 15.28 -9.62
N VAL A 180 3.65 14.20 -10.12
CA VAL A 180 4.46 14.21 -11.34
C VAL A 180 3.65 13.57 -12.45
N GLU A 181 3.51 14.28 -13.57
CA GLU A 181 2.99 13.72 -14.82
C GLU A 181 4.17 13.26 -15.68
N VAL A 182 4.14 12.01 -16.13
CA VAL A 182 5.14 11.38 -16.99
C VAL A 182 4.46 10.99 -18.30
N GLY A 183 4.92 11.58 -19.39
CA GLY A 183 4.51 11.26 -20.75
C GLY A 183 5.68 10.73 -21.58
N PRO A 184 5.43 10.35 -22.85
CA PRO A 184 6.50 9.97 -23.76
C PRO A 184 7.48 11.12 -24.02
N GLU A 185 7.09 12.39 -23.91
CA GLU A 185 7.98 13.53 -24.16
C GLU A 185 8.90 13.90 -22.98
N GLY A 186 8.63 13.37 -21.78
CA GLY A 186 9.33 13.74 -20.55
C GLY A 186 8.40 13.69 -19.35
N TRP A 187 8.78 14.39 -18.28
CA TRP A 187 7.95 14.52 -17.09
C TRP A 187 7.96 15.95 -16.55
N ARG A 188 6.92 16.29 -15.79
CA ARG A 188 6.78 17.59 -15.12
C ARG A 188 6.03 17.45 -13.80
N VAL A 189 6.35 18.32 -12.84
CA VAL A 189 5.53 18.46 -11.62
C VAL A 189 4.26 19.23 -11.98
N VAL A 190 3.10 18.69 -11.61
CA VAL A 190 1.79 19.30 -11.81
C VAL A 190 1.20 19.76 -10.48
N GLU A 191 0.56 20.92 -10.51
CA GLU A 191 -0.18 21.45 -9.37
C GLU A 191 -1.42 20.59 -9.09
N SER A 192 -1.83 20.52 -7.82
CA SER A 192 -2.94 19.69 -7.35
C SER A 192 -4.22 19.84 -8.20
N ARG A 193 -4.67 21.08 -8.43
CA ARG A 193 -5.87 21.38 -9.26
C ARG A 193 -5.78 20.92 -10.72
N ALA A 194 -4.57 20.74 -11.26
CA ALA A 194 -4.35 20.32 -12.64
C ALA A 194 -4.18 18.80 -12.76
N CYS A 195 -4.09 18.08 -11.63
CA CYS A 195 -3.98 16.63 -11.62
C CYS A 195 -5.35 15.98 -11.91
N PRO A 196 -5.50 15.21 -13.00
CA PRO A 196 -6.76 14.54 -13.34
C PRO A 196 -7.00 13.27 -12.50
N VAL A 197 -6.00 12.80 -11.76
CA VAL A 197 -6.04 11.57 -10.96
C VAL A 197 -6.45 11.85 -9.52
N ARG A 198 -7.21 10.92 -8.92
CA ARG A 198 -7.66 11.01 -7.53
C ARG A 198 -6.82 10.05 -6.68
N PHE A 199 -5.91 10.61 -5.90
CA PHE A 199 -5.03 9.83 -5.04
C PHE A 199 -5.62 9.60 -3.64
N ARG A 200 -5.55 8.36 -3.15
CA ARG A 200 -5.81 8.00 -1.76
C ARG A 200 -4.54 8.09 -0.96
N ARG A 201 -4.50 9.03 -0.02
CA ARG A 201 -3.44 9.10 0.99
C ARG A 201 -3.91 8.46 2.28
N SER A 202 -3.14 7.49 2.78
CA SER A 202 -3.29 7.03 4.16
C SER A 202 -2.61 8.03 5.10
N ARG A 203 -2.96 8.00 6.40
CA ARG A 203 -2.24 8.78 7.43
C ARG A 203 -0.75 8.45 7.53
N TYR A 204 -0.33 7.32 6.97
CA TYR A 204 1.04 6.83 6.99
C TYR A 204 1.82 7.21 5.74
N THR A 205 1.17 7.85 4.75
CA THR A 205 1.84 8.30 3.52
C THR A 205 2.89 9.35 3.89
N ARG A 206 4.11 9.21 3.36
CA ARG A 206 5.18 10.20 3.55
C ARG A 206 5.48 10.93 2.24
N PRO A 207 6.00 12.16 2.31
CA PRO A 207 6.32 12.93 1.12
C PRO A 207 7.53 12.36 0.39
N LEU A 208 7.47 12.36 -0.93
CA LEU A 208 8.64 12.32 -1.82
C LEU A 208 9.24 13.73 -1.94
N PRO A 209 10.55 13.83 -2.22
CA PRO A 209 11.15 15.10 -2.62
C PRO A 209 10.59 15.56 -3.97
N LEU A 210 10.79 16.84 -4.28
CA LEU A 210 10.63 17.28 -5.67
C LEU A 210 11.73 16.63 -6.51
N PRO A 211 11.41 16.00 -7.65
CA PRO A 211 12.39 15.34 -8.50
C PRO A 211 13.31 16.36 -9.19
N GLU A 212 14.57 15.98 -9.38
CA GLU A 212 15.57 16.75 -10.12
C GLU A 212 15.95 16.05 -11.43
N PRO A 213 15.89 16.74 -12.59
CA PRO A 213 16.24 16.14 -13.88
C PRO A 213 17.73 15.77 -13.91
N THR A 214 18.00 14.47 -13.86
CA THR A 214 19.36 13.89 -13.87
C THR A 214 19.38 12.60 -14.68
N GLY A 215 20.59 12.15 -15.05
CA GLY A 215 20.80 10.93 -15.80
C GLY A 215 21.04 9.70 -14.92
N PRO A 216 21.42 8.57 -15.53
CA PRO A 216 21.64 7.31 -14.84
C PRO A 216 22.77 7.37 -13.80
N GLU A 217 23.70 8.33 -13.88
CA GLU A 217 24.76 8.53 -12.88
C GLU A 217 24.22 8.74 -11.46
N ALA A 218 23.05 9.37 -11.32
CA ALA A 218 22.40 9.56 -10.03
C ALA A 218 21.91 8.22 -9.42
N LEU A 219 21.61 7.23 -10.26
CA LEU A 219 21.24 5.89 -9.84
C LEU A 219 22.49 5.09 -9.42
N GLU A 220 23.62 5.29 -10.08
CA GLU A 220 24.89 4.65 -9.67
C GLU A 220 25.34 5.10 -8.27
N GLU A 221 25.17 6.39 -7.94
CA GLU A 221 25.42 6.91 -6.59
C GLU A 221 24.53 6.22 -5.53
N LEU A 222 23.29 5.86 -5.90
CA LEU A 222 22.35 5.14 -5.04
C LEU A 222 22.78 3.68 -4.83
N ALA A 223 23.41 3.04 -5.82
CA ALA A 223 23.91 1.66 -5.70
C ALA A 223 24.88 1.51 -4.52
N ALA A 224 25.62 2.56 -4.16
CA ALA A 224 26.52 2.58 -3.00
C ALA A 224 25.80 2.43 -1.64
N LEU A 225 24.47 2.57 -1.59
CA LEU A 225 23.66 2.31 -0.40
C LEU A 225 23.22 0.84 -0.27
N LEU A 226 23.49 0.02 -1.30
CA LEU A 226 23.00 -1.36 -1.41
C LEU A 226 24.19 -2.32 -1.44
N PRO A 227 24.30 -3.29 -0.51
CA PRO A 227 25.37 -4.27 -0.52
C PRO A 227 25.11 -5.39 -1.55
N LEU A 228 25.05 -5.02 -2.83
CA LEU A 228 24.82 -5.95 -3.95
C LEU A 228 26.06 -6.82 -4.19
N ARG A 229 25.84 -8.06 -4.66
CA ARG A 229 26.93 -9.00 -4.96
C ARG A 229 27.45 -8.86 -6.38
N GLU A 230 26.54 -8.71 -7.33
CA GLU A 230 26.84 -8.76 -8.76
C GLU A 230 26.21 -7.60 -9.51
N ARG A 231 26.79 -7.20 -10.65
CA ARG A 231 26.20 -6.15 -11.51
C ARG A 231 24.81 -6.55 -12.03
N ARG A 232 24.59 -7.85 -12.28
CA ARG A 232 23.28 -8.42 -12.61
C ARG A 232 22.19 -8.01 -11.60
N ASP A 233 22.51 -8.05 -10.31
CA ASP A 233 21.55 -7.72 -9.25
C ASP A 233 21.14 -6.25 -9.32
N TRP A 234 22.06 -5.37 -9.72
CA TRP A 234 21.75 -3.97 -9.92
C TRP A 234 20.80 -3.75 -11.11
N ALA A 235 21.03 -4.43 -12.23
CA ALA A 235 20.10 -4.41 -13.36
C ALA A 235 18.68 -4.87 -12.96
N LEU A 236 18.57 -5.90 -12.13
CA LEU A 236 17.28 -6.36 -11.58
C LEU A 236 16.62 -5.33 -10.66
N VAL A 237 17.38 -4.71 -9.77
CA VAL A 237 16.87 -3.66 -8.88
C VAL A 237 16.36 -2.48 -9.69
N LEU A 238 17.10 -2.01 -10.70
CA LEU A 238 16.69 -0.92 -11.58
C LEU A 238 15.45 -1.29 -12.41
N GLY A 239 15.43 -2.50 -12.99
CA GLY A 239 14.28 -3.03 -13.71
C GLY A 239 13.03 -3.16 -12.82
N TRP A 240 13.20 -3.51 -11.56
CA TRP A 240 12.11 -3.55 -10.58
C TRP A 240 11.62 -2.15 -10.20
N LEU A 241 12.52 -1.20 -9.94
CA LEU A 241 12.18 0.18 -9.60
C LEU A 241 11.42 0.88 -10.72
N VAL A 242 11.91 0.82 -11.97
CA VAL A 242 11.19 1.40 -13.11
C VAL A 242 9.89 0.62 -13.39
N GLY A 243 9.89 -0.70 -13.17
CA GLY A 243 8.71 -1.54 -13.23
C GLY A 243 7.63 -1.10 -12.24
N ALA A 244 8.01 -0.67 -11.04
CA ALA A 244 7.08 -0.14 -10.04
C ALA A 244 6.45 1.22 -10.46
N LEU A 245 7.01 1.92 -11.46
CA LEU A 245 6.40 3.09 -12.06
C LEU A 245 5.43 2.75 -13.22
N ASN A 246 5.36 1.49 -13.66
CA ASN A 246 4.33 1.06 -14.61
C ASN A 246 2.97 0.95 -13.87
N PRO A 247 1.95 1.76 -14.20
CA PRO A 247 0.66 1.73 -13.50
C PRO A 247 -0.16 0.45 -13.75
N ARG A 248 0.19 -0.34 -14.76
CA ARG A 248 -0.57 -1.54 -15.19
C ARG A 248 0.03 -2.86 -14.68
N GLY A 249 1.33 -2.89 -14.39
CA GLY A 249 2.12 -4.10 -14.11
C GLY A 249 1.97 -5.19 -15.18
N PRO A 250 2.14 -6.51 -14.89
CA PRO A 250 2.42 -7.14 -13.60
C PRO A 250 3.79 -6.75 -13.03
N TYR A 251 4.07 -7.16 -11.80
CA TYR A 251 5.32 -6.79 -11.11
C TYR A 251 6.06 -8.03 -10.61
N PRO A 252 7.37 -8.15 -10.86
CA PRO A 252 8.16 -9.16 -10.17
C PRO A 252 8.17 -8.92 -8.67
N ILE A 253 8.20 -10.01 -7.91
CA ILE A 253 8.35 -9.97 -6.46
C ILE A 253 9.85 -9.88 -6.19
N LEU A 254 10.30 -8.75 -5.65
CA LEU A 254 11.70 -8.56 -5.31
C LEU A 254 12.00 -9.32 -4.03
N VAL A 255 12.94 -10.27 -4.08
CA VAL A 255 13.31 -11.11 -2.94
C VAL A 255 14.75 -10.79 -2.55
N LEU A 256 14.93 -10.07 -1.45
CA LEU A 256 16.23 -9.73 -0.89
C LEU A 256 16.67 -10.81 0.10
N THR A 257 17.70 -11.57 -0.24
CA THR A 257 18.28 -12.63 0.60
C THR A 257 19.69 -12.25 1.08
N GLY A 258 20.20 -12.94 2.10
CA GLY A 258 21.54 -12.69 2.62
C GLY A 258 21.65 -12.97 4.11
N GLU A 259 22.88 -13.16 4.60
CA GLU A 259 23.15 -13.48 6.00
C GLU A 259 22.66 -12.39 6.97
N LYS A 260 22.59 -12.70 8.27
CA LYS A 260 22.35 -11.68 9.29
C LYS A 260 23.45 -10.61 9.21
N GLY A 261 23.05 -9.34 9.13
CA GLY A 261 23.98 -8.21 8.99
C GLY A 261 24.28 -7.77 7.55
N SER A 262 23.62 -8.33 6.53
CA SER A 262 23.72 -7.91 5.12
C SER A 262 22.91 -6.66 4.73
N GLY A 263 22.33 -5.93 5.69
CA GLY A 263 21.58 -4.70 5.38
C GLY A 263 20.25 -4.88 4.63
N LYS A 264 19.68 -6.09 4.53
CA LYS A 264 18.41 -6.39 3.81
C LYS A 264 17.26 -5.44 4.16
N THR A 265 16.98 -5.26 5.45
CA THR A 265 15.92 -4.38 5.96
C THR A 265 16.14 -2.95 5.46
N THR A 266 17.38 -2.44 5.59
CA THR A 266 17.76 -1.11 5.11
C THR A 266 17.61 -0.98 3.60
N ALA A 267 18.10 -1.96 2.82
CA ALA A 267 17.98 -1.99 1.37
C ALA A 267 16.50 -1.97 0.92
N ALA A 268 15.66 -2.83 1.51
CA ALA A 268 14.22 -2.84 1.23
C ALA A 268 13.56 -1.48 1.52
N LEU A 269 13.92 -0.85 2.64
CA LEU A 269 13.38 0.43 3.03
C LEU A 269 13.85 1.58 2.13
N VAL A 270 15.12 1.58 1.71
CA VAL A 270 15.67 2.52 0.69
C VAL A 270 14.90 2.37 -0.62
N LEU A 271 14.81 1.15 -1.16
CA LEU A 271 14.15 0.89 -2.44
C LEU A 271 12.66 1.27 -2.42
N LYS A 272 11.95 0.92 -1.35
CA LYS A 272 10.56 1.34 -1.15
C LYS A 272 10.44 2.86 -1.04
N SER A 273 11.32 3.51 -0.29
CA SER A 273 11.26 4.95 -0.03
C SER A 273 11.57 5.81 -1.25
N LEU A 274 12.21 5.26 -2.29
CA LEU A 274 12.40 5.97 -3.56
C LEU A 274 11.08 6.37 -4.22
N LEU A 275 10.03 5.54 -4.09
CA LEU A 275 8.76 5.69 -4.82
C LEU A 275 7.53 5.75 -3.92
N ASP A 276 7.51 5.01 -2.81
CA ASP A 276 6.36 4.91 -1.90
C ASP A 276 6.80 4.90 -0.42
N PRO A 277 7.44 5.99 0.06
CA PRO A 277 7.79 6.14 1.47
C PRO A 277 6.54 6.19 2.35
N GLN A 278 6.59 5.44 3.45
CA GLN A 278 5.51 5.36 4.43
C GLN A 278 6.07 5.31 5.86
N GLU A 279 5.31 5.81 6.82
CA GLU A 279 5.54 5.53 8.24
C GLU A 279 5.37 4.03 8.51
N GLY A 280 6.36 3.42 9.17
CA GLY A 280 6.40 1.95 9.30
C GLY A 280 6.50 1.28 7.93
N GLY A 281 7.42 1.75 7.08
CA GLY A 281 7.53 1.34 5.67
C GLY A 281 7.69 -0.15 5.44
N LEU A 282 8.22 -0.90 6.41
CA LEU A 282 8.32 -2.36 6.38
C LEU A 282 7.30 -2.99 7.33
N ARG A 283 6.72 -4.12 6.91
CA ARG A 283 5.65 -4.82 7.64
C ARG A 283 6.06 -6.24 7.99
N ALA A 284 5.50 -6.77 9.06
CA ALA A 284 5.54 -8.20 9.33
C ALA A 284 4.67 -8.98 8.32
N GLU A 285 4.82 -10.30 8.28
CA GLU A 285 3.98 -11.21 7.49
C GLU A 285 2.48 -10.92 7.72
N PRO A 286 1.67 -10.80 6.65
CA PRO A 286 0.24 -10.60 6.81
C PRO A 286 -0.41 -11.88 7.36
N LYS A 287 -1.31 -11.73 8.33
CA LYS A 287 -2.00 -12.87 8.97
C LYS A 287 -2.89 -13.64 7.99
N ASP A 288 -3.45 -12.95 7.01
CA ASP A 288 -4.35 -13.47 5.99
C ASP A 288 -4.38 -12.57 4.75
N GLU A 289 -5.12 -13.03 3.73
CA GLU A 289 -5.31 -12.31 2.46
C GLU A 289 -6.03 -10.96 2.66
N GLU A 290 -6.87 -10.85 3.68
CA GLU A 290 -7.59 -9.62 4.02
C GLU A 290 -6.61 -8.53 4.51
N ALA A 291 -5.73 -8.89 5.45
CA ALA A 291 -4.66 -8.01 5.91
C ALA A 291 -3.73 -7.58 4.76
N LEU A 292 -3.42 -8.48 3.83
CA LEU A 292 -2.65 -8.18 2.63
C LEU A 292 -3.36 -7.13 1.76
N MET A 293 -4.67 -7.30 1.52
CA MET A 293 -5.46 -6.38 0.69
C MET A 293 -5.71 -5.02 1.34
N VAL A 294 -5.88 -4.97 2.66
CA VAL A 294 -5.89 -3.70 3.41
C VAL A 294 -4.56 -2.96 3.21
N GLY A 295 -3.44 -3.69 3.24
CA GLY A 295 -2.12 -3.14 2.88
C GLY A 295 -2.09 -2.59 1.45
N ALA A 296 -2.52 -3.39 0.47
CA ALA A 296 -2.51 -3.04 -0.95
C ALA A 296 -3.42 -1.84 -1.31
N ARG A 297 -4.48 -1.60 -0.54
CA ARG A 297 -5.32 -0.40 -0.68
C ARG A 297 -4.62 0.88 -0.21
N GLY A 298 -3.83 0.78 0.87
CA GLY A 298 -3.20 1.94 1.52
C GLY A 298 -1.77 2.23 1.05
N ALA A 299 -1.17 1.35 0.27
CA ALA A 299 0.21 1.45 -0.18
C ALA A 299 0.37 0.98 -1.63
N TRP A 300 1.33 1.55 -2.33
CA TRP A 300 1.68 1.13 -3.69
C TRP A 300 2.70 0.01 -3.68
N ILE A 301 3.74 0.12 -2.84
CA ILE A 301 4.75 -0.92 -2.66
C ILE A 301 4.50 -1.60 -1.32
N LEU A 302 4.32 -2.91 -1.31
CA LEU A 302 4.31 -3.70 -0.07
C LEU A 302 5.70 -4.24 0.21
N ALA A 303 6.17 -4.09 1.44
CA ALA A 303 7.47 -4.62 1.85
C ALA A 303 7.30 -5.44 3.14
N PHE A 304 7.61 -6.73 3.05
CA PHE A 304 7.53 -7.68 4.16
C PHE A 304 8.94 -8.04 4.61
N ASP A 305 9.26 -7.69 5.85
CA ASP A 305 10.60 -7.81 6.39
C ASP A 305 10.75 -8.99 7.35
N ASN A 306 11.94 -9.59 7.33
CA ASN A 306 12.36 -10.67 8.23
C ASN A 306 11.45 -11.90 8.15
N LEU A 307 11.11 -12.33 6.93
CA LEU A 307 10.38 -13.57 6.69
C LEU A 307 11.33 -14.77 6.83
N SER A 308 10.91 -15.74 7.62
CA SER A 308 11.64 -17.01 7.79
C SER A 308 11.33 -18.00 6.66
N ALA A 309 10.12 -17.95 6.10
CA ALA A 309 9.67 -18.78 4.99
C ALA A 309 8.46 -18.10 4.32
N VAL A 310 8.12 -18.53 3.10
CA VAL A 310 6.85 -18.15 2.44
C VAL A 310 5.88 -19.33 2.52
N SER A 311 4.79 -19.17 3.29
CA SER A 311 3.73 -20.19 3.35
C SER A 311 3.04 -20.37 2.00
N LEU A 312 2.41 -21.53 1.75
CA LEU A 312 1.67 -21.78 0.50
C LEU A 312 0.59 -20.72 0.26
N ARG A 313 -0.16 -20.40 1.32
CA ARG A 313 -1.22 -19.39 1.28
C ARG A 313 -0.67 -18.01 0.91
N LEU A 314 0.45 -17.61 1.52
CA LEU A 314 1.08 -16.33 1.22
C LEU A 314 1.63 -16.31 -0.22
N SER A 315 2.29 -17.39 -0.65
CA SER A 315 2.80 -17.54 -2.02
C SER A 315 1.69 -17.30 -3.05
N ASP A 316 0.56 -18.00 -2.91
CA ASP A 316 -0.57 -17.88 -3.84
C ASP A 316 -1.17 -16.47 -3.82
N ALA A 317 -1.28 -15.85 -2.63
CA ALA A 317 -1.79 -14.49 -2.48
C ALA A 317 -0.87 -13.44 -3.11
N LEU A 318 0.45 -13.57 -2.94
CA LEU A 318 1.44 -12.70 -3.57
C LEU A 318 1.46 -12.85 -5.09
N CYS A 319 1.34 -14.07 -5.61
CA CYS A 319 1.24 -14.30 -7.06
C CYS A 319 0.00 -13.65 -7.67
N ARG A 320 -1.16 -13.72 -7.00
CA ARG A 320 -2.37 -12.99 -7.41
C ARG A 320 -2.15 -11.49 -7.36
N LEU A 321 -1.56 -10.96 -6.29
CA LEU A 321 -1.27 -9.54 -6.14
C LEU A 321 -0.24 -9.00 -7.16
N SER A 322 0.74 -9.82 -7.56
CA SER A 322 1.73 -9.46 -8.59
C SER A 322 1.09 -9.30 -9.98
N THR A 323 0.06 -10.09 -10.27
CA THR A 323 -0.57 -10.19 -11.61
C THR A 323 -1.96 -9.58 -11.71
N GLY A 324 -2.53 -9.09 -10.60
CA GLY A 324 -3.82 -8.41 -10.55
C GLY A 324 -5.02 -9.35 -10.45
N GLY A 325 -4.83 -10.55 -9.89
CA GLY A 325 -5.94 -11.46 -9.60
C GLY A 325 -6.80 -10.95 -8.45
N GLY A 326 -8.12 -11.00 -8.61
CA GLY A 326 -9.08 -10.66 -7.55
C GLY A 326 -8.94 -11.57 -6.34
N LEU A 327 -8.97 -10.96 -5.15
CA LEU A 327 -9.00 -11.62 -3.85
C LEU A 327 -10.40 -11.38 -3.28
N GLY A 328 -11.26 -12.41 -3.39
CA GLY A 328 -12.65 -12.36 -2.93
C GLY A 328 -12.81 -12.93 -1.52
N LYS A 329 -13.61 -12.27 -0.69
CA LYS A 329 -14.16 -12.84 0.54
C LYS A 329 -15.58 -12.31 0.75
N ARG A 330 -16.45 -13.17 1.28
CA ARG A 330 -17.79 -12.79 1.79
C ARG A 330 -17.62 -11.98 3.09
N GLU A 331 -18.33 -10.86 3.19
CA GLU A 331 -18.24 -9.98 4.36
C GLU A 331 -18.66 -10.72 5.65
N LEU A 332 -17.92 -10.52 6.74
CA LEU A 332 -18.34 -10.93 8.08
C LEU A 332 -19.11 -9.74 8.68
N TYR A 333 -20.40 -9.94 8.93
CA TYR A 333 -21.35 -8.99 9.51
C TYR A 333 -21.82 -7.87 8.57
N THR A 334 -22.40 -8.22 7.42
CA THR A 334 -23.64 -7.67 6.85
C THR A 334 -23.97 -8.50 5.60
N ASP A 335 -25.20 -8.44 5.12
CA ASP A 335 -25.81 -9.42 4.22
C ASP A 335 -25.01 -9.77 2.95
N GLY A 336 -24.64 -11.05 2.80
CA GLY A 336 -24.61 -11.84 1.55
C GLY A 336 -23.73 -11.43 0.36
N GLU A 337 -23.20 -10.21 0.28
CA GLU A 337 -22.47 -9.73 -0.89
C GLU A 337 -20.99 -10.12 -0.85
N GLU A 338 -20.50 -10.73 -1.92
CA GLU A 338 -19.08 -11.02 -2.11
C GLU A 338 -18.39 -9.79 -2.68
N PHE A 339 -17.58 -9.15 -1.86
CA PHE A 339 -16.79 -7.99 -2.29
C PHE A 339 -15.45 -8.48 -2.84
N VAL A 340 -15.29 -8.40 -4.16
CA VAL A 340 -14.02 -8.75 -4.82
C VAL A 340 -13.11 -7.53 -4.76
N MET A 341 -12.00 -7.67 -4.04
CA MET A 341 -10.95 -6.66 -4.04
C MET A 341 -9.92 -7.02 -5.11
N GLU A 342 -9.73 -6.13 -6.08
CA GLU A 342 -8.68 -6.27 -7.09
C GLU A 342 -7.56 -5.27 -6.81
N ALA A 343 -6.34 -5.77 -6.71
CA ALA A 343 -5.15 -4.93 -6.63
C ALA A 343 -3.99 -5.60 -7.34
N LYS A 344 -3.12 -4.77 -7.91
CA LYS A 344 -1.85 -5.19 -8.45
C LYS A 344 -0.75 -4.31 -7.85
N ARG A 345 0.23 -4.90 -7.18
CA ARG A 345 1.23 -4.13 -6.41
C ARG A 345 2.64 -4.71 -6.54
N PRO A 346 3.67 -3.86 -6.66
CA PRO A 346 5.05 -4.27 -6.40
C PRO A 346 5.21 -4.76 -4.96
N VAL A 347 6.00 -5.83 -4.80
CA VAL A 347 6.26 -6.44 -3.49
C VAL A 347 7.77 -6.61 -3.30
N VAL A 348 8.24 -6.32 -2.08
CA VAL A 348 9.57 -6.63 -1.58
C VAL A 348 9.45 -7.63 -0.43
N LEU A 349 10.21 -8.71 -0.48
CA LEU A 349 10.36 -9.69 0.60
C LEU A 349 11.81 -9.66 1.08
N THR A 350 12.03 -9.68 2.40
CA THR A 350 13.36 -9.90 2.96
C THR A 350 13.38 -11.16 3.82
N GLY A 351 14.49 -11.90 3.76
CA GLY A 351 14.69 -13.12 4.54
C GLY A 351 16.14 -13.54 4.51
N ILE A 352 16.54 -14.46 5.40
CA ILE A 352 17.92 -15.00 5.37
C ILE A 352 18.09 -15.89 4.14
N ALA A 353 17.18 -16.85 4.01
CA ALA A 353 17.00 -17.70 2.85
C ALA A 353 15.53 -18.15 2.86
N PHE A 354 14.94 -18.36 1.68
CA PHE A 354 13.54 -18.80 1.56
C PHE A 354 13.39 -20.29 1.26
N GLY A 355 14.51 -21.03 1.23
CA GLY A 355 14.54 -22.39 0.68
C GLY A 355 14.11 -22.41 -0.79
N ALA A 356 13.70 -23.59 -1.29
CA ALA A 356 13.09 -23.70 -2.61
C ALA A 356 11.73 -22.97 -2.62
N LEU A 357 11.68 -21.83 -3.31
CA LEU A 357 10.43 -21.16 -3.63
C LEU A 357 9.58 -22.08 -4.52
N ARG A 358 8.25 -22.02 -4.36
CA ARG A 358 7.33 -22.78 -5.21
C ARG A 358 7.44 -22.28 -6.65
N ASP A 359 7.35 -23.17 -7.64
CA ASP A 359 7.41 -22.86 -9.08
C ASP A 359 6.64 -21.59 -9.47
N ASP A 360 5.41 -21.43 -8.97
CA ASP A 360 4.57 -20.28 -9.32
C ASP A 360 5.14 -18.94 -8.82
N LEU A 361 5.69 -18.91 -7.60
CA LEU A 361 6.33 -17.73 -7.03
C LEU A 361 7.75 -17.55 -7.59
N ALA A 362 8.47 -18.65 -7.78
CA ALA A 362 9.81 -18.69 -8.36
C ALA A 362 9.82 -17.99 -9.72
N ASP A 363 8.92 -18.38 -10.64
CA ASP A 363 8.75 -17.80 -11.99
C ASP A 363 8.52 -16.27 -12.02
N ARG A 364 8.13 -15.69 -10.88
CA ARG A 364 7.80 -14.26 -10.73
C ARG A 364 8.75 -13.53 -9.78
N ALA A 365 9.74 -14.21 -9.21
CA ALA A 365 10.66 -13.64 -8.25
C ALA A 365 11.88 -13.03 -8.95
N ALA A 366 12.23 -11.80 -8.58
CA ALA A 366 13.55 -11.24 -8.84
C ALA A 366 14.36 -11.41 -7.55
N LEU A 367 15.11 -12.51 -7.44
CA LEU A 367 15.96 -12.78 -6.29
C LEU A 367 17.27 -12.00 -6.41
N VAL A 368 17.58 -11.24 -5.36
CA VAL A 368 18.80 -10.44 -5.22
C VAL A 368 19.47 -10.82 -3.90
N ALA A 369 20.66 -11.40 -4.00
CA ALA A 369 21.44 -11.81 -2.84
C ALA A 369 22.37 -10.68 -2.40
N LEU A 370 22.24 -10.26 -1.13
CA LEU A 370 23.05 -9.20 -0.55
C LEU A 370 24.28 -9.76 0.17
N SER A 371 25.41 -9.06 0.01
CA SER A 371 26.66 -9.34 0.70
C SER A 371 26.53 -9.02 2.18
N ARG A 372 27.23 -9.79 3.02
CA ARG A 372 27.38 -9.45 4.43
C ARG A 372 28.30 -8.23 4.55
N LEU A 373 27.86 -7.22 5.30
CA LEU A 373 28.67 -6.05 5.60
C LEU A 373 29.78 -6.42 6.61
N SER A 374 31.01 -6.08 6.27
CA SER A 374 32.14 -6.10 7.22
C SER A 374 31.91 -5.09 8.35
N ASP A 375 32.71 -5.16 9.41
CA ASP A 375 32.57 -4.20 10.53
C ASP A 375 32.95 -2.77 10.08
N GLU A 376 33.84 -2.62 9.11
CA GLU A 376 34.30 -1.34 8.52
C GLU A 376 33.29 -0.75 7.52
N GLU A 377 32.53 -1.59 6.83
CA GLU A 377 31.48 -1.16 5.89
C GLU A 377 30.20 -0.68 6.59
N ARG A 378 30.06 -0.97 7.89
CA ARG A 378 28.89 -0.55 8.67
C ARG A 378 28.90 0.95 8.87
N ARG A 379 27.77 1.56 8.51
CA ARG A 379 27.52 2.99 8.70
C ARG A 379 26.38 3.18 9.71
N PRO A 380 26.44 4.21 10.56
CA PRO A 380 25.31 4.60 11.38
C PRO A 380 24.08 4.87 10.51
N GLU A 381 22.92 4.39 10.94
CA GLU A 381 21.67 4.53 10.18
C GLU A 381 21.36 6.00 9.86
N ARG A 382 21.65 6.92 10.79
CA ARG A 382 21.48 8.36 10.58
C ARG A 382 22.28 8.87 9.37
N GLU A 383 23.55 8.50 9.24
CA GLU A 383 24.41 8.94 8.14
C GLU A 383 23.95 8.36 6.79
N LEU A 384 23.46 7.11 6.81
CA LEU A 384 22.89 6.48 5.64
C LEU A 384 21.62 7.21 5.18
N TRP A 385 20.72 7.58 6.10
CA TRP A 385 19.52 8.35 5.78
C TRP A 385 19.81 9.77 5.34
N GLU A 386 20.81 10.43 5.94
CA GLU A 386 21.27 11.75 5.47
C GLU A 386 21.83 11.68 4.05
N LEU A 387 22.57 10.62 3.70
CA LEU A 387 23.05 10.39 2.35
C LEU A 387 21.88 10.07 1.39
N PHE A 388 20.98 9.16 1.76
CA PHE A 388 19.80 8.84 0.97
C PHE A 388 18.97 10.10 0.67
N ALA A 389 18.69 10.92 1.67
CA ALA A 389 17.91 12.15 1.50
C ALA A 389 18.55 13.13 0.51
N ARG A 390 19.89 13.19 0.44
CA ARG A 390 20.61 13.99 -0.56
C ARG A 390 20.51 13.41 -1.97
N LEU A 391 20.53 12.09 -2.10
CA LEU A 391 20.48 11.40 -3.40
C LEU A 391 19.05 11.28 -3.96
N HIS A 392 18.04 11.26 -3.10
CA HIS A 392 16.66 10.94 -3.45
C HIS A 392 16.04 11.85 -4.52
N PRO A 393 16.16 13.19 -4.50
CA PRO A 393 15.62 14.05 -5.56
C PRO A 393 16.16 13.69 -6.95
N ARG A 394 17.48 13.47 -7.05
CA ARG A 394 18.18 13.11 -8.29
C ARG A 394 17.78 11.70 -8.75
N ALA A 395 17.88 10.71 -7.85
CA ALA A 395 17.50 9.33 -8.16
C ALA A 395 16.03 9.22 -8.62
N LEU A 396 15.11 9.96 -7.98
CA LEU A 396 13.71 10.01 -8.40
C LEU A 396 13.55 10.59 -9.81
N GLY A 397 14.23 11.70 -10.13
CA GLY A 397 14.18 12.29 -11.47
C GLY A 397 14.78 11.39 -12.56
N ALA A 398 15.84 10.64 -12.25
CA ALA A 398 16.39 9.63 -13.16
C ALA A 398 15.39 8.49 -13.42
N LEU A 399 14.71 7.97 -12.38
CA LEU A 399 13.66 6.95 -12.53
C LEU A 399 12.45 7.45 -13.33
N LEU A 400 12.04 8.70 -13.15
CA LEU A 400 10.95 9.31 -13.93
C LEU A 400 11.33 9.48 -15.40
N THR A 401 12.60 9.82 -15.68
CA THR A 401 13.16 9.86 -17.04
C THR A 401 13.18 8.47 -17.66
N ALA A 402 13.51 7.44 -16.89
CA ALA A 402 13.46 6.05 -17.32
C ALA A 402 12.02 5.59 -17.63
N ALA A 403 11.04 5.94 -16.80
CA ALA A 403 9.62 5.66 -17.07
C ALA A 403 9.10 6.38 -18.33
N SER A 404 9.49 7.65 -18.54
CA SER A 404 9.18 8.38 -19.78
C SER A 404 9.80 7.71 -21.01
N THR A 405 11.03 7.20 -20.87
CA THR A 405 11.72 6.45 -21.93
C THR A 405 11.02 5.12 -22.24
N ALA A 406 10.54 4.42 -21.20
CA ALA A 406 9.75 3.21 -21.36
C ALA A 406 8.48 3.43 -22.18
N LEU A 407 7.75 4.52 -21.91
CA LEU A 407 6.56 4.91 -22.68
C LEU A 407 6.87 5.13 -24.17
N ARG A 408 8.01 5.76 -24.49
CA ARG A 408 8.42 6.00 -25.89
C ARG A 408 8.83 4.73 -26.62
N ARG A 409 9.58 3.85 -25.94
CA ARG A 409 10.31 2.73 -26.57
C ARG A 409 9.59 1.39 -26.46
N TRP A 410 8.36 1.36 -25.98
CA TRP A 410 7.60 0.13 -25.77
C TRP A 410 7.61 -0.82 -26.98
N GLU A 411 7.21 -0.31 -28.16
CA GLU A 411 7.13 -1.12 -29.39
C GLU A 411 8.52 -1.60 -29.86
N GLU A 412 9.54 -0.74 -29.76
CA GLU A 412 10.93 -1.07 -30.11
C GLU A 412 11.47 -2.19 -29.20
N ALA A 413 11.30 -2.04 -27.88
CA ALA A 413 11.74 -3.03 -26.91
C ALA A 413 11.00 -4.37 -27.08
N ARG A 414 9.68 -4.32 -27.34
CA ARG A 414 8.87 -5.51 -27.60
C ARG A 414 9.37 -6.26 -28.82
N ALA A 415 9.72 -5.56 -29.90
CA ALA A 415 10.24 -6.15 -31.13
C ALA A 415 11.66 -6.70 -30.97
N GLY A 416 12.47 -6.10 -30.09
CA GLY A 416 13.83 -6.55 -29.77
C GLY A 416 13.90 -7.83 -28.94
N LEU A 417 12.84 -8.16 -28.19
CA LEU A 417 12.80 -9.35 -27.34
C LEU A 417 12.32 -10.60 -28.10
N SER A 418 13.21 -11.59 -28.26
CA SER A 418 12.93 -12.88 -28.90
C SER A 418 12.07 -13.82 -28.04
N SER A 419 12.19 -13.71 -26.72
CA SER A 419 11.43 -14.48 -25.74
C SER A 419 10.95 -13.59 -24.62
N LEU A 420 9.75 -13.86 -24.12
CA LEU A 420 9.15 -13.11 -23.02
C LEU A 420 9.06 -13.99 -21.78
N PRO A 421 9.46 -13.49 -20.59
CA PRO A 421 9.19 -14.20 -19.36
C PRO A 421 7.69 -14.15 -19.06
N ARG A 422 7.28 -14.89 -18.01
CA ARG A 422 5.89 -14.91 -17.54
C ARG A 422 5.34 -13.50 -17.26
N LEU A 423 6.20 -12.60 -16.81
CA LEU A 423 5.91 -11.18 -16.56
C LEU A 423 6.23 -10.33 -17.81
N ALA A 424 5.61 -10.66 -18.94
CA ALA A 424 5.92 -10.10 -20.25
C ALA A 424 5.88 -8.56 -20.29
N ASP A 425 4.81 -7.94 -19.78
CA ASP A 425 4.67 -6.47 -19.85
C ASP A 425 5.71 -5.76 -18.97
N TRP A 426 6.12 -6.38 -17.86
CA TRP A 426 7.23 -5.86 -17.05
C TRP A 426 8.55 -5.95 -17.81
N ALA A 427 8.83 -7.09 -18.43
CA ALA A 427 10.06 -7.28 -19.20
C ALA A 427 10.19 -6.25 -20.32
N VAL A 428 9.12 -6.05 -21.10
CA VAL A 428 9.10 -5.04 -22.16
C VAL A 428 9.27 -3.63 -21.57
N TRP A 429 8.58 -3.30 -20.48
CA TRP A 429 8.69 -1.99 -19.83
C TRP A 429 10.12 -1.70 -19.34
N ALA A 430 10.73 -2.65 -18.65
CA ALA A 430 12.06 -2.50 -18.07
C ALA A 430 13.13 -2.39 -19.17
N GLU A 431 13.01 -3.17 -20.25
CA GLU A 431 13.91 -3.09 -21.41
C GLU A 431 13.74 -1.81 -22.22
N ALA A 432 12.49 -1.32 -22.34
CA ALA A 432 12.23 -0.03 -22.95
C ALA A 432 12.91 1.10 -22.16
N ALA A 433 13.01 0.97 -20.83
CA ALA A 433 13.70 1.91 -19.95
C ALA A 433 15.22 1.76 -19.91
N ALA A 434 15.79 0.60 -20.28
CA ALA A 434 17.19 0.23 -20.04
C ALA A 434 18.23 1.32 -20.40
N PRO A 435 18.16 2.02 -21.55
CA PRO A 435 19.15 3.06 -21.88
C PRO A 435 19.14 4.24 -20.91
N ALA A 436 17.97 4.63 -20.41
CA ALA A 436 17.84 5.72 -19.44
C ALA A 436 18.25 5.28 -18.02
N LEU A 437 18.39 3.96 -17.80
CA LEU A 437 18.93 3.37 -16.59
C LEU A 437 20.45 3.14 -16.66
N GLY A 438 21.10 3.45 -17.78
CA GLY A 438 22.53 3.18 -17.99
C GLY A 438 22.83 1.69 -18.19
N LEU A 439 21.85 0.94 -18.70
CA LEU A 439 21.95 -0.49 -18.97
C LEU A 439 21.95 -0.75 -20.48
N GLU A 440 22.60 -1.85 -20.87
CA GLU A 440 22.60 -2.33 -22.24
C GLU A 440 21.25 -2.97 -22.60
N ALA A 441 20.92 -3.00 -23.89
CA ALA A 441 19.69 -3.63 -24.36
C ALA A 441 19.69 -5.14 -24.05
N GLY A 442 18.64 -5.63 -23.41
CA GLY A 442 18.48 -7.03 -22.99
C GLY A 442 19.08 -7.35 -21.62
N GLU A 443 19.81 -6.42 -20.99
CA GLU A 443 20.54 -6.69 -19.73
C GLU A 443 19.60 -7.03 -18.57
N VAL A 444 18.43 -6.38 -18.47
CA VAL A 444 17.48 -6.61 -17.37
C VAL A 444 16.81 -7.97 -17.48
N VAL A 445 16.38 -8.34 -18.69
CA VAL A 445 15.69 -9.61 -18.95
C VAL A 445 16.67 -10.77 -18.90
N ALA A 446 17.90 -10.60 -19.40
CA ALA A 446 18.96 -11.59 -19.25
C ALA A 446 19.23 -11.84 -17.76
N ALA A 447 19.39 -10.78 -16.97
CA ALA A 447 19.56 -10.86 -15.53
C ALA A 447 18.40 -11.60 -14.83
N PHE A 448 17.17 -11.40 -15.29
CA PHE A 448 16.01 -12.09 -14.75
C PHE A 448 16.03 -13.59 -15.07
N TYR A 449 16.34 -13.96 -16.32
CA TYR A 449 16.42 -15.36 -16.72
C TYR A 449 17.56 -16.10 -16.01
N GLU A 450 18.69 -15.46 -15.77
CA GLU A 450 19.80 -16.05 -15.02
C GLU A 450 19.37 -16.42 -13.59
N VAL A 451 18.65 -15.52 -12.91
CA VAL A 451 18.12 -15.78 -11.57
C VAL A 451 17.08 -16.90 -11.58
N GLN A 452 16.19 -16.92 -12.57
CA GLN A 452 15.22 -18.01 -12.72
C GLN A 452 15.92 -19.36 -12.90
N ALA A 453 16.92 -19.42 -13.77
CA ALA A 453 17.68 -20.64 -14.02
C ALA A 453 18.42 -21.13 -12.76
N ALA A 454 19.03 -20.22 -11.99
CA ALA A 454 19.68 -20.56 -10.73
C ALA A 454 18.69 -21.12 -9.69
N MET A 455 17.50 -20.51 -9.56
CA MET A 455 16.46 -20.99 -8.66
C MET A 455 15.88 -22.35 -9.06
N GLU A 456 15.74 -22.60 -10.37
CA GLU A 456 15.36 -23.92 -10.89
C GLU A 456 16.43 -24.97 -10.55
N GLN A 457 17.72 -24.64 -10.68
CA GLN A 457 18.82 -25.54 -10.30
C GLN A 457 18.80 -25.85 -8.80
N ASP A 458 18.70 -24.85 -7.93
CA ASP A 458 18.59 -25.04 -6.48
C ASP A 458 17.41 -25.96 -6.11
N THR A 459 16.29 -25.83 -6.84
CA THR A 459 15.11 -26.68 -6.64
C THR A 459 15.39 -28.13 -7.02
N LEU A 460 16.11 -28.38 -8.12
CA LEU A 460 16.51 -29.74 -8.50
C LEU A 460 17.47 -30.33 -7.48
N GLU A 461 18.44 -29.56 -6.99
CA GLU A 461 19.42 -30.00 -5.99
C GLU A 461 18.78 -30.36 -4.66
N ALA A 462 17.80 -29.57 -4.21
CA ALA A 462 17.10 -29.79 -2.94
C ALA A 462 16.07 -30.93 -2.98
N ASP A 463 15.51 -31.29 -4.15
CA ASP A 463 14.45 -32.31 -4.25
C ASP A 463 15.03 -33.70 -4.60
N PRO A 464 14.91 -34.69 -3.70
CA PRO A 464 15.50 -36.02 -3.92
C PRO A 464 14.84 -36.77 -5.08
N VAL A 465 13.57 -36.50 -5.41
CA VAL A 465 12.89 -37.11 -6.56
C VAL A 465 13.44 -36.51 -7.85
N ALA A 466 13.70 -35.20 -7.87
CA ALA A 466 14.34 -34.56 -9.02
C ALA A 466 15.73 -35.16 -9.28
N GLN A 467 16.55 -35.30 -8.23
CA GLN A 467 17.86 -35.97 -8.31
C GLN A 467 17.75 -37.40 -8.86
N ALA A 468 16.76 -38.17 -8.41
CA ALA A 468 16.51 -39.52 -8.90
C ALA A 468 16.15 -39.55 -10.39
N ILE A 469 15.36 -38.59 -10.87
CA ILE A 469 14.99 -38.47 -12.29
C ILE A 469 16.20 -38.09 -13.14
N LEU A 470 17.03 -37.16 -12.67
CA LEU A 470 18.27 -36.77 -13.36
C LEU A 470 19.23 -37.97 -13.47
N LEU A 471 19.38 -38.76 -12.40
CA LEU A 471 20.18 -39.98 -12.42
C LEU A 471 19.60 -41.05 -13.35
N LEU A 472 18.28 -41.27 -13.32
CA LEU A 472 17.59 -42.24 -14.18
C LEU A 472 17.77 -41.92 -15.67
N THR A 473 17.86 -40.63 -16.01
CA THR A 473 17.93 -40.12 -17.38
C THR A 473 19.33 -39.71 -17.82
N ARG A 474 20.35 -39.83 -16.94
CA ARG A 474 21.72 -39.38 -17.18
C ARG A 474 22.32 -39.94 -18.46
N ASP A 475 22.11 -41.23 -18.69
CA ASP A 475 22.74 -41.99 -19.77
C ASP A 475 21.82 -42.08 -21.02
N TRP A 476 20.76 -41.28 -21.08
CA TRP A 476 19.83 -41.26 -22.22
C TRP A 476 20.37 -40.42 -23.37
N PRO A 477 20.34 -40.92 -24.62
CA PRO A 477 20.66 -40.09 -25.77
C PRO A 477 19.60 -39.01 -25.98
N GLU A 478 19.97 -37.93 -26.66
CA GLU A 478 19.04 -36.88 -27.05
C GLU A 478 17.88 -37.46 -27.90
N GLY A 479 16.66 -37.01 -27.62
CA GLY A 479 15.42 -37.51 -28.23
C GLY A 479 14.94 -38.84 -27.64
N HIS A 480 15.66 -39.45 -26.68
CA HIS A 480 15.17 -40.65 -26.02
C HIS A 480 13.91 -40.32 -25.21
N ARG A 481 12.89 -41.16 -25.38
CA ARG A 481 11.62 -41.05 -24.66
C ARG A 481 11.18 -42.40 -24.13
N ARG A 482 10.66 -42.42 -22.91
CA ARG A 482 10.13 -43.64 -22.28
C ARG A 482 8.90 -43.32 -21.44
N GLU A 483 7.89 -44.17 -21.57
CA GLU A 483 6.68 -44.11 -20.76
C GLU A 483 6.77 -45.08 -19.58
N TYR A 484 6.29 -44.63 -18.42
CA TYR A 484 6.21 -45.43 -17.22
C TYR A 484 4.81 -45.33 -16.59
N PRO A 485 4.20 -46.46 -16.18
CA PRO A 485 3.19 -46.45 -15.14
C PRO A 485 3.75 -45.81 -13.86
N THR A 486 2.97 -45.00 -13.13
CA THR A 486 3.51 -44.28 -11.95
C THR A 486 4.15 -45.18 -10.89
N ALA A 487 3.62 -46.41 -10.71
CA ALA A 487 4.19 -47.37 -9.76
C ALA A 487 5.54 -47.91 -10.23
N GLU A 488 5.70 -48.15 -11.53
CA GLU A 488 6.96 -48.57 -12.13
C GLU A 488 7.97 -47.44 -12.10
N LEU A 489 7.54 -46.19 -12.37
CA LEU A 489 8.42 -45.03 -12.24
C LEU A 489 8.95 -44.90 -10.81
N LEU A 490 8.09 -45.01 -9.80
CA LEU A 490 8.53 -44.95 -8.40
C LEU A 490 9.56 -46.04 -8.08
N ALA A 491 9.34 -47.28 -8.52
CA ALA A 491 10.28 -48.37 -8.33
C ALA A 491 11.63 -48.09 -9.02
N ASN A 492 11.64 -47.62 -10.27
CA ASN A 492 12.88 -47.25 -10.96
C ASN A 492 13.63 -46.13 -10.25
N LEU A 493 12.93 -45.11 -9.74
CA LEU A 493 13.55 -44.02 -8.99
C LEU A 493 14.15 -44.50 -7.67
N GLU A 494 13.48 -45.43 -6.97
CA GLU A 494 14.00 -46.06 -5.76
C GLU A 494 15.22 -46.93 -6.06
N GLN A 495 15.21 -47.67 -7.16
CA GLN A 495 16.34 -48.48 -7.61
C GLN A 495 17.57 -47.62 -7.91
N VAL A 496 17.41 -46.54 -8.68
CA VAL A 496 18.51 -45.64 -9.06
C VAL A 496 19.12 -44.93 -7.85
N MET A 497 18.29 -44.61 -6.84
CA MET A 497 18.77 -44.01 -5.59
C MET A 497 19.25 -45.03 -4.55
N GLY A 498 19.16 -46.33 -4.82
CA GLY A 498 19.52 -47.38 -3.85
C GLY A 498 18.60 -47.42 -2.62
N LEU A 499 17.33 -47.05 -2.77
CA LEU A 499 16.35 -46.90 -1.69
C LEU A 499 15.41 -48.11 -1.51
N GLU A 500 15.58 -49.18 -2.30
CA GLU A 500 14.68 -50.34 -2.30
C GLU A 500 14.56 -51.01 -0.92
N GLU A 501 15.68 -51.10 -0.19
CA GLU A 501 15.75 -51.72 1.14
C GLU A 501 15.95 -50.69 2.27
N ALA A 502 15.88 -49.40 1.96
CA ALA A 502 16.14 -48.33 2.92
C ALA A 502 15.01 -48.27 3.97
N LYS A 503 15.36 -48.57 5.24
CA LYS A 503 14.42 -48.46 6.38
C LYS A 503 13.82 -47.07 6.55
N ARG A 504 14.54 -46.02 6.12
CA ARG A 504 14.09 -44.63 6.13
C ARG A 504 14.44 -43.98 4.81
N LYS A 505 13.41 -43.55 4.08
CA LYS A 505 13.56 -42.80 2.83
C LYS A 505 13.92 -41.32 3.13
N PRO A 506 14.54 -40.60 2.18
CA PRO A 506 14.81 -39.17 2.32
C PRO A 506 13.56 -38.37 2.69
N GLU A 507 13.74 -37.27 3.40
CA GLU A 507 12.65 -36.36 3.70
C GLU A 507 12.03 -35.83 2.40
N GLY A 508 10.70 -35.76 2.34
CA GLY A 508 9.98 -35.37 1.12
C GLY A 508 9.84 -36.45 0.04
N TRP A 509 10.41 -37.66 0.22
CA TRP A 509 10.25 -38.74 -0.75
C TRP A 509 8.81 -39.31 -0.78
N PRO A 510 8.19 -39.48 -1.96
CA PRO A 510 6.84 -40.02 -2.08
C PRO A 510 6.79 -41.50 -1.67
N ARG A 511 5.93 -41.83 -0.70
CA ARG A 511 5.76 -43.22 -0.21
C ARG A 511 4.81 -44.08 -1.05
N THR A 512 4.04 -43.46 -1.93
CA THR A 512 3.07 -44.17 -2.78
C THR A 512 3.13 -43.65 -4.22
N PRO A 513 2.71 -44.46 -5.20
CA PRO A 513 2.59 -44.01 -6.59
C PRO A 513 1.65 -42.80 -6.74
N GLN A 514 0.58 -42.69 -5.94
CA GLN A 514 -0.26 -41.49 -5.97
C GLN A 514 0.48 -40.25 -5.45
N GLY A 515 1.33 -40.42 -4.42
CA GLY A 515 2.20 -39.36 -3.91
C GLY A 515 3.17 -38.86 -4.99
N LEU A 516 3.84 -39.77 -5.71
CA LEU A 516 4.72 -39.43 -6.82
C LEU A 516 3.96 -38.69 -7.93
N GLY A 517 2.77 -39.19 -8.31
CA GLY A 517 1.94 -38.52 -9.31
C GLY A 517 1.51 -37.10 -8.94
N LYS A 518 1.39 -36.77 -7.64
CA LYS A 518 1.15 -35.40 -7.16
C LYS A 518 2.43 -34.56 -7.06
N HIS A 519 3.59 -35.20 -6.95
CA HIS A 519 4.91 -34.56 -6.82
C HIS A 519 5.49 -34.15 -8.17
N LEU A 520 5.32 -34.97 -9.21
CA LEU A 520 5.93 -34.71 -10.53
C LEU A 520 5.49 -33.39 -11.20
N PRO A 521 4.23 -32.92 -11.10
CA PRO A 521 3.81 -31.64 -11.68
C PRO A 521 4.66 -30.43 -11.25
N ARG A 522 5.13 -30.40 -10.00
CA ARG A 522 5.96 -29.30 -9.46
C ARG A 522 7.45 -29.40 -9.77
N LEU A 523 7.86 -30.40 -10.57
CA LEU A 523 9.25 -30.53 -11.03
C LEU A 523 9.35 -30.30 -12.53
N GLN A 524 8.23 -30.12 -13.24
CA GLN A 524 8.20 -30.09 -14.70
C GLN A 524 8.99 -28.92 -15.28
N ALA A 525 8.91 -27.74 -14.66
CA ALA A 525 9.62 -26.55 -15.11
C ALA A 525 11.13 -26.74 -14.94
N ALA A 526 11.57 -27.02 -13.71
CA ALA A 526 12.98 -27.22 -13.39
C ALA A 526 13.62 -28.38 -14.19
N LEU A 527 12.93 -29.53 -14.30
CA LEU A 527 13.43 -30.65 -15.12
C LEU A 527 13.55 -30.28 -16.59
N ARG A 528 12.65 -29.46 -17.14
CA ARG A 528 12.74 -28.97 -18.51
C ARG A 528 13.98 -28.10 -18.70
N GLY A 529 14.30 -27.24 -17.73
CA GLY A 529 15.55 -26.47 -17.69
C GLY A 529 16.80 -27.37 -17.75
N ALA A 530 16.75 -28.52 -17.08
CA ALA A 530 17.80 -29.55 -17.13
C ALA A 530 17.74 -30.49 -18.36
N GLY A 531 16.90 -30.21 -19.35
CA GLY A 531 16.76 -30.99 -20.58
C GLY A 531 15.89 -32.25 -20.47
N ILE A 532 15.03 -32.32 -19.45
CA ILE A 532 14.11 -33.45 -19.22
C ILE A 532 12.66 -32.97 -19.27
N VAL A 533 11.91 -33.40 -20.28
CA VAL A 533 10.47 -33.15 -20.36
C VAL A 533 9.71 -34.30 -19.71
N ILE A 534 8.87 -33.98 -18.74
CA ILE A 534 7.94 -34.93 -18.13
C ILE A 534 6.48 -34.55 -18.44
N ARG A 535 5.68 -35.52 -18.88
CA ARG A 535 4.25 -35.33 -19.17
C ARG A 535 3.42 -36.45 -18.54
N GLY A 536 2.40 -36.07 -17.77
CA GLY A 536 1.48 -37.00 -17.14
C GLY A 536 0.18 -37.13 -17.95
N GLU A 537 -0.18 -38.33 -18.36
CA GLU A 537 -1.46 -38.62 -19.00
C GLU A 537 -2.25 -39.66 -18.19
N ARG A 538 -3.57 -39.49 -18.16
CA ARG A 538 -4.48 -40.49 -17.58
C ARG A 538 -4.93 -41.43 -18.69
N ASP A 539 -4.51 -42.69 -18.60
CA ASP A 539 -4.95 -43.73 -19.52
C ASP A 539 -6.47 -43.93 -19.38
N ARG A 540 -7.21 -43.62 -20.45
CA ARG A 540 -8.69 -43.67 -20.49
C ARG A 540 -9.24 -45.09 -20.27
N ARG A 541 -8.46 -46.14 -20.57
CA ARG A 541 -8.87 -47.55 -20.48
C ARG A 541 -8.58 -48.14 -19.11
N THR A 542 -7.41 -47.86 -18.54
CA THR A 542 -6.99 -48.44 -17.24
C THR A 542 -7.27 -47.52 -16.05
N LYS A 543 -7.66 -46.26 -16.31
CA LYS A 543 -7.83 -45.17 -15.31
C LYS A 543 -6.57 -44.88 -14.49
N ARG A 544 -5.39 -45.42 -14.87
CA ARG A 544 -4.10 -45.23 -14.20
C ARG A 544 -3.33 -44.07 -14.84
N HIS A 545 -2.49 -43.40 -14.04
CA HIS A 545 -1.60 -42.35 -14.53
C HIS A 545 -0.34 -42.97 -15.16
N ARG A 546 0.05 -42.44 -16.31
CA ARG A 546 1.30 -42.73 -17.01
C ARG A 546 2.11 -41.46 -17.16
N TRP A 547 3.42 -41.60 -17.11
CA TRP A 547 4.37 -40.51 -17.21
C TRP A 547 5.33 -40.78 -18.36
N LEU A 548 5.34 -39.88 -19.33
CA LEU A 548 6.34 -39.81 -20.39
C LEU A 548 7.52 -38.98 -19.89
N LEU A 549 8.71 -39.55 -19.92
CA LEU A 549 9.99 -38.84 -19.72
C LEU A 549 10.68 -38.76 -21.08
N GLU A 550 11.20 -37.58 -21.44
CA GLU A 550 11.91 -37.32 -22.70
C GLU A 550 13.16 -36.49 -22.44
N ARG A 551 14.32 -36.93 -22.96
CA ARG A 551 15.58 -36.17 -22.96
C ARG A 551 15.59 -35.28 -24.19
N VAL A 552 15.37 -33.99 -24.01
CA VAL A 552 15.55 -32.97 -25.05
C VAL A 552 16.93 -32.35 -24.82
N GLY A 553 17.77 -32.25 -25.86
CA GLY A 553 19.12 -31.72 -25.73
C GLY A 553 19.12 -30.39 -24.99
N GLY A 554 19.98 -30.28 -23.98
CA GLY A 554 20.01 -29.13 -23.06
C GLY A 554 20.30 -27.85 -23.82
N THR A 555 19.24 -27.12 -24.19
CA THR A 555 19.36 -25.86 -24.93
C THR A 555 18.35 -24.87 -24.39
N ILE A 556 18.65 -24.28 -23.24
CA ILE A 556 18.05 -22.99 -22.84
C ILE A 556 19.15 -21.95 -22.51
N ALA A 557 20.35 -22.38 -22.10
CA ALA A 557 21.49 -21.47 -21.91
C ALA A 557 21.98 -20.77 -23.20
N ALA A 558 21.63 -21.28 -24.40
CA ALA A 558 22.01 -20.64 -25.66
C ALA A 558 21.11 -19.45 -26.06
N ASN A 559 19.95 -19.26 -25.42
CA ASN A 559 19.06 -18.14 -25.74
C ASN A 559 19.46 -16.83 -25.04
N ALA A 560 20.27 -16.89 -23.98
CA ALA A 560 20.92 -15.70 -23.41
C ALA A 560 22.06 -15.19 -24.32
N ALA A 561 22.80 -16.10 -24.97
CA ALA A 561 23.92 -15.72 -25.84
C ALA A 561 23.50 -15.18 -27.22
N ASN A 562 22.30 -15.54 -27.71
CA ASN A 562 21.83 -15.10 -29.04
C ASN A 562 21.03 -13.79 -29.03
N ALA A 563 20.81 -13.15 -27.87
CA ALA A 563 20.26 -11.80 -27.78
C ALA A 563 21.30 -10.71 -28.11
N ALA A 564 22.59 -11.04 -28.07
CA ALA A 564 23.67 -10.15 -28.47
C ALA A 564 24.18 -10.52 -29.86
N LYS A 565 23.84 -9.73 -30.90
CA LYS A 565 24.65 -9.72 -32.12
C LYS A 565 26.00 -9.07 -31.78
N PRO A 566 27.15 -9.71 -32.08
CA PRO A 566 28.43 -9.04 -31.93
C PRO A 566 28.58 -7.98 -33.03
N LEU A 567 28.70 -6.71 -32.63
CA LEU A 567 29.30 -5.67 -33.46
C LEU A 567 30.82 -5.90 -33.48
N GLN A 568 31.38 -5.87 -34.68
CA GLN A 568 32.77 -6.18 -34.99
C GLN A 568 33.77 -5.25 -34.27
N ASP A 569 34.85 -5.89 -33.81
CA ASP A 569 36.22 -5.42 -33.59
C ASP A 569 36.45 -3.92 -33.31
N GLY A 570 36.70 -3.65 -32.04
CA GLY A 570 37.46 -2.50 -31.57
C GLY A 570 37.81 -2.71 -30.10
N THR A 571 39.02 -3.19 -29.82
CA THR A 571 39.55 -3.33 -28.45
C THR A 571 39.62 -1.99 -27.74
N PRO A 572 39.09 -1.88 -26.50
CA PRO A 572 39.62 -0.93 -25.53
C PRO A 572 40.21 -1.69 -24.33
N ASP A 573 41.45 -1.32 -24.03
CA ASP A 573 42.29 -1.71 -22.92
C ASP A 573 41.56 -1.52 -21.57
N CYS A 574 41.34 -2.61 -20.83
CA CYS A 574 40.75 -2.61 -19.50
C CYS A 574 41.84 -2.55 -18.41
N GLY A 575 42.35 -1.34 -18.17
CA GLY A 575 43.15 -1.03 -16.99
C GLY A 575 42.33 -0.28 -15.95
N TYR A 576 41.82 -0.96 -14.92
CA TYR A 576 41.39 -0.27 -13.70
C TYR A 576 41.68 -1.08 -12.44
N CYS A 577 42.54 -0.51 -11.61
CA CYS A 577 42.76 -0.82 -10.21
C CYS A 577 42.28 0.41 -9.43
N PRO A 578 41.48 0.29 -8.36
CA PRO A 578 40.94 1.45 -7.66
C PRO A 578 42.05 2.25 -6.95
N PRO A 579 42.00 3.60 -6.93
CA PRO A 579 43.00 4.42 -6.27
C PRO A 579 42.85 4.35 -4.74
N SER A 580 43.98 4.22 -4.04
CA SER A 580 44.06 4.32 -2.58
C SER A 580 43.81 5.77 -2.11
N PRO A 581 43.17 5.99 -0.95
CA PRO A 581 42.95 7.33 -0.41
C PRO A 581 44.28 7.96 0.08
N PRO A 582 44.41 9.31 0.06
CA PRO A 582 45.64 9.98 0.48
C PRO A 582 45.81 9.94 2.01
N PRO A 583 47.05 10.01 2.52
CA PRO A 583 47.32 9.96 3.95
C PRO A 583 46.91 11.26 4.66
N ILE A 584 46.21 11.12 5.78
CA ILE A 584 45.83 12.23 6.67
C ILE A 584 47.08 12.68 7.46
N ALA A 585 47.35 13.98 7.44
CA ALA A 585 48.43 14.61 8.19
C ALA A 585 48.18 14.54 9.70
N ALA A 586 49.21 14.15 10.45
CA ALA A 586 49.20 14.03 11.91
C ALA A 586 49.00 15.40 12.58
N ILE A 587 48.03 15.48 13.50
CA ILE A 587 47.88 16.60 14.45
C ILE A 587 48.49 16.19 15.79
N ALA A 588 49.32 17.09 16.32
CA ALA A 588 50.15 16.91 17.50
C ALA A 588 49.34 16.74 18.80
N ALA A 589 49.88 15.90 19.68
CA ALA A 589 49.39 15.67 21.04
C ALA A 589 49.51 16.93 21.92
N GLN A 590 48.48 17.20 22.72
CA GLN A 590 48.59 18.00 23.94
C GLN A 590 47.96 17.24 25.12
N THR A 591 48.67 17.33 26.25
CA THR A 591 48.54 16.63 27.53
C THR A 591 47.37 17.13 28.40
N PRO A 592 47.00 16.39 29.48
CA PRO A 592 45.75 16.56 30.23
C PRO A 592 45.89 17.42 31.51
N GLN A 593 44.83 18.15 31.86
CA GLN A 593 44.52 18.74 33.17
C GLN A 593 43.00 18.98 33.20
N GLU A 594 42.21 18.89 34.26
CA GLU A 594 42.27 18.43 35.66
C GLU A 594 40.80 18.43 36.12
N GLU A 595 40.46 17.59 37.10
CA GLU A 595 39.12 17.39 37.68
C GLU A 595 38.61 18.64 38.46
N THR A 596 37.33 19.04 38.41
CA THR A 596 36.20 18.62 39.30
C THR A 596 35.08 19.72 39.22
N PRO A 597 33.98 19.75 40.04
CA PRO A 597 32.66 19.17 39.74
C PRO A 597 31.47 20.17 39.95
N SER A 598 30.25 19.80 39.55
CA SER A 598 28.92 20.31 40.01
C SER A 598 27.93 20.13 38.84
N GLY A 599 26.71 19.59 38.96
CA GLY A 599 25.88 19.26 40.10
C GLY A 599 24.42 19.25 39.61
N THR A 600 23.89 18.04 39.35
CA THR A 600 22.47 17.60 39.44
C THR A 600 21.31 18.48 38.91
N ALA A 601 20.48 17.90 38.02
CA ALA A 601 19.22 17.23 38.43
C ALA A 601 18.47 16.55 37.26
N SER A 602 18.22 15.24 37.42
CA SER A 602 16.98 14.45 37.17
C SER A 602 16.22 14.55 35.83
N ALA A 603 15.62 13.51 35.26
CA ALA A 603 15.31 12.12 35.65
C ALA A 603 14.85 11.40 34.34
N ALA A 604 15.34 10.19 34.01
CA ALA A 604 14.79 8.87 34.40
C ALA A 604 13.54 8.50 33.54
N ILE A 605 13.36 7.33 32.91
CA ILE A 605 13.80 5.96 33.22
C ILE A 605 13.80 5.09 31.95
N ALA A 606 14.80 4.22 31.88
CA ALA A 606 14.84 2.98 31.11
C ALA A 606 14.60 1.79 32.04
N ALA A 607 14.10 0.67 31.52
CA ALA A 607 14.26 -0.65 32.14
C ALA A 607 14.08 -1.75 31.08
N ASN A 608 14.80 -2.86 31.07
CA ASN A 608 16.18 -3.18 31.48
C ASN A 608 16.51 -4.57 30.89
N ALA A 609 17.80 -4.84 30.71
CA ALA A 609 18.36 -6.06 30.10
C ALA A 609 18.31 -7.32 31.00
N ALA A 610 18.52 -8.47 30.36
CA ALA A 610 18.73 -9.81 30.93
C ALA A 610 20.13 -10.01 31.54
N ILE A 611 20.29 -10.92 32.52
CA ILE A 611 21.44 -11.84 32.72
C ILE A 611 21.00 -13.14 33.46
N ASP A 612 21.63 -14.24 33.05
CA ASP A 612 21.69 -15.69 33.34
C ASP A 612 21.41 -16.38 34.72
N SER A 613 20.72 -17.55 34.61
CA SER A 613 20.98 -18.94 35.13
C SER A 613 21.05 -19.27 36.65
N PRO A 614 20.80 -20.54 37.13
CA PRO A 614 20.74 -21.86 36.44
C PRO A 614 19.56 -22.83 36.81
N LEU A 615 19.56 -24.02 36.16
CA LEU A 615 18.64 -25.19 36.22
C LEU A 615 18.48 -25.90 37.59
N PRO A 616 17.38 -26.68 37.75
CA PRO A 616 17.56 -28.11 38.04
C PRO A 616 16.64 -29.07 37.23
N SER A 617 16.95 -30.36 37.38
CA SER A 617 16.68 -31.57 36.59
C SER A 617 15.32 -32.27 36.75
N LYS A 618 14.92 -33.00 35.68
CA LYS A 618 14.17 -34.29 35.49
C LYS A 618 13.31 -34.81 36.67
N THR A 619 12.05 -35.24 36.49
CA THR A 619 11.61 -36.56 35.90
C THR A 619 10.08 -36.62 35.65
N GLU A 620 9.66 -37.43 34.64
CA GLU A 620 8.49 -38.36 34.49
C GLU A 620 7.27 -38.23 35.45
N GLU A 621 5.98 -38.49 35.18
CA GLU A 621 5.23 -39.30 34.18
C GLU A 621 3.69 -39.04 34.37
N THR A 622 2.91 -38.90 33.26
CA THR A 622 1.50 -39.33 32.98
C THR A 622 0.24 -38.97 33.87
N PRO A 623 -1.01 -39.08 33.31
CA PRO A 623 -2.16 -38.17 33.54
C PRO A 623 -3.40 -38.82 34.20
N LEU A 624 -4.45 -38.03 34.54
CA LEU A 624 -5.87 -38.41 34.74
C LEU A 624 -6.74 -37.12 34.84
N GLU A 625 -7.63 -36.84 33.89
CA GLU A 625 -9.09 -37.10 33.88
C GLU A 625 -10.00 -36.01 34.54
N ALA A 626 -10.82 -35.41 33.66
CA ALA A 626 -12.21 -34.94 33.78
C ALA A 626 -12.74 -34.25 35.07
N GLN A 627 -13.27 -33.03 34.91
CA GLN A 627 -14.70 -32.68 35.15
C GLN A 627 -14.94 -31.16 35.04
N ASP A 628 -15.84 -30.76 34.14
CA ASP A 628 -16.66 -29.51 34.18
C ASP A 628 -17.90 -29.78 35.09
N PRO A 629 -18.77 -28.82 35.51
CA PRO A 629 -18.92 -27.41 35.08
C PRO A 629 -19.24 -26.34 36.19
N TYR A 630 -19.13 -25.04 35.80
CA TYR A 630 -19.71 -23.76 36.30
C TYR A 630 -20.57 -23.68 37.60
N PRO A 631 -20.54 -22.55 38.37
CA PRO A 631 -21.48 -21.41 38.16
C PRO A 631 -20.94 -19.98 38.56
N PRO A 632 -21.74 -18.92 38.80
CA PRO A 632 -21.85 -17.66 38.03
C PRO A 632 -21.27 -16.39 38.73
N PRO A 633 -21.31 -15.17 38.14
CA PRO A 633 -20.78 -13.96 38.79
C PRO A 633 -21.84 -13.23 39.65
N PRO A 634 -21.44 -12.50 40.71
CA PRO A 634 -22.38 -11.69 41.49
C PRO A 634 -22.46 -10.23 41.00
N HIS A 635 -23.69 -9.73 40.88
CA HIS A 635 -24.04 -8.31 40.82
C HIS A 635 -24.44 -7.77 42.21
N SER A 636 -24.03 -6.52 42.45
CA SER A 636 -24.73 -5.44 43.18
C SER A 636 -25.14 -5.59 44.66
N ARG A 637 -24.73 -4.60 45.47
CA ARG A 637 -25.57 -3.71 46.32
C ARG A 637 -24.64 -2.63 46.92
N VAL A 638 -24.79 -1.35 46.57
CA VAL A 638 -25.72 -0.34 47.15
C VAL A 638 -25.45 -0.15 48.65
N LEU A 639 -25.12 1.08 49.07
CA LEU A 639 -25.85 1.91 50.05
C LEU A 639 -25.16 3.27 50.27
N ASP A 640 -25.93 4.32 49.96
CA ASP A 640 -26.26 5.52 50.75
C ASP A 640 -25.23 6.59 51.21
N GLY A 641 -25.71 7.85 51.09
CA GLY A 641 -25.44 8.97 52.01
C GLY A 641 -24.46 10.01 51.47
N VAL A 642 -24.88 11.05 50.75
CA VAL A 642 -25.41 12.35 51.24
C VAL A 642 -24.49 13.04 52.24
N GLU A 643 -23.77 14.08 51.79
CA GLU A 643 -23.81 15.41 52.42
C GLU A 643 -23.14 16.46 51.51
N GLU A 644 -23.92 17.48 51.16
CA GLU A 644 -23.46 18.74 50.59
C GLU A 644 -22.80 19.58 51.69
N VAL A 645 -21.63 20.18 51.42
CA VAL A 645 -21.31 21.50 51.97
C VAL A 645 -20.75 22.37 50.86
N ASN A 646 -21.51 23.44 50.62
CA ASN A 646 -21.27 24.53 49.70
C ASN A 646 -20.50 25.66 50.42
N VAL A 647 -20.05 26.65 49.64
CA VAL A 647 -19.85 28.08 49.97
C VAL A 647 -18.39 28.61 50.01
N LYS A 648 -18.07 29.34 48.91
CA LYS A 648 -17.34 30.62 48.74
C LYS A 648 -15.90 30.75 49.28
N GLY A 649 -14.97 31.50 48.69
CA GLY A 649 -15.01 32.47 47.60
C GLY A 649 -13.88 33.50 47.80
N VAL A 650 -13.21 33.85 46.69
CA VAL A 650 -12.59 35.15 46.31
C VAL A 650 -11.53 35.84 47.19
N GLU A 651 -10.43 36.21 46.50
CA GLU A 651 -9.40 37.29 46.67
C GLU A 651 -8.01 36.64 46.57
N LEU A 652 -7.14 36.88 45.59
CA LEU A 652 -6.77 38.08 44.81
C LEU A 652 -6.47 37.75 43.33
#